data_AF-A0A9E3RKQ8-F1
#
_entry.id   AF-A0A9E3RKQ8-F1
#
_cell.length_a   1.000
_cell.length_b   1.000
_cell.length_c   1.000
_cell.angle_alpha   90.00
_cell.angle_beta   90.00
_cell.angle_gamma   90.00
#
_symmetry.space_group_name_H-M   'P 1'
#
loop_
_entity.id
_entity.type
_entity.pdbx_description
1 polymer ?
#
loop_
_entity_poly.entity_id
_entity_poly.type
_entity_poly.pdbx_seq_one_letter_code
_entity_poly.pdbx_strand_id
1 'polypeptide(L)'
;MPVSEQVAPAAVSHRIEVGMKRDLPDPAGMGTRSRIAEDLGIEVTDVRVIDVYTVVGSFTSEELDRVRTELFMDPIIQESALNASLAHDYDFAIEVGFRPGVTDNVGKSSAEGISDTIGRALKDGETVYKSTLYAIKGGVSAKLCERIARDLLANELIQRWVVKSASEMKALDGQSLLGLPVVTDRSDVSVHTVDLELSDKALVSLSRDKMLALELDEMKAIRDYYRDPKTKAMRAEAGLPESPTDIELEILAQTWSEHCKHKIFNAKIEYEDETGKTREIDSLFKSYVKATTDEVRKQVDWLVSVFHDNAGIIKFDDKWNFSLKVETHNSPSALDPYGGAITGIVGVNRDILGAGLGCKCILNTDVFCFASPFYEGEIPPRLMHPRRVLRGVHQGVKDGGNQSGIPDVNGAIVFHERFLGKPLVFCGTGGLIPATVAGKPSHEKGAEPGDLIVMCGGRIGKDGIHGATFSSEELHEGSPATAVQIGDAITQKKMADFLLEARDLGLFSCITDDGAGGLSSSIGEMARASGGAEVHLDRAPLKYPGLAPWEIFLSEAQERMTLSVPPEHEAAFMDLAKRRAVEATVLGTFTNSGRLECYFENKRIAALDMNFLHDGVPRMHLKAKWKAPELKPELVVESRDLVDDLKAVLGSLNVCSKETFVRMYDHEVLAQSVLKQFQGIDHDGPGDAGVIRPVPGSKRGIAISCGIVPKYSDIDTYAMMANAIDESVRNLIAVGAELGLIAGLDNFCWPDPVQSEKTPDGAYKLAQLVRCCEALYDVCTAYSIPLISGKDSMKNDYKIGDTKISIPPTVLFTAAAILRDVTKTVSMDVKRPGDVVYVVGETKNEMGGSEYLALRGQLGVNAPKVDPAKARAIYEKLSAAIGKGLVASCHDCSDGGLGVALAESAFAGGFGMEVDIARVGAESNVVAMFSESASRFVTTVHPERVGEFEAALAGCPVTKVGAVIAEEVFHLSGLNGFQDKVALSELKTAWQRPLRW
;
A
#
# COMPACT_ATOMS: atom_id res chain seq x y z
N MET A 1 44.03 -27.66 -28.11
CA MET A 1 43.35 -28.80 -27.48
C MET A 1 41.99 -28.29 -27.03
N PRO A 2 40.87 -28.87 -27.47
CA PRO A 2 39.57 -28.46 -26.97
C PRO A 2 39.46 -28.92 -25.51
N VAL A 3 39.21 -27.97 -24.62
CA VAL A 3 38.91 -28.21 -23.22
C VAL A 3 37.55 -28.90 -23.21
N SER A 4 37.52 -30.15 -22.75
CA SER A 4 36.29 -30.91 -22.55
C SER A 4 35.38 -30.12 -21.60
N GLU A 5 34.17 -29.80 -22.06
CA GLU A 5 33.06 -29.48 -21.18
C GLU A 5 32.87 -30.66 -20.23
N GLN A 6 33.35 -30.51 -18.99
CA GLN A 6 32.90 -31.36 -17.89
C GLN A 6 31.44 -31.00 -17.64
N VAL A 7 30.54 -31.78 -18.24
CA VAL A 7 29.14 -31.83 -17.83
C VAL A 7 29.14 -32.19 -16.35
N ALA A 8 28.74 -31.23 -15.49
CA ALA A 8 28.54 -31.48 -14.08
C ALA A 8 27.58 -32.68 -13.91
N PRO A 9 27.84 -33.61 -12.97
CA PRO A 9 26.92 -34.72 -12.71
C PRO A 9 25.53 -34.17 -12.41
N ALA A 10 24.49 -34.73 -13.03
CA ALA A 10 23.11 -34.34 -12.78
C ALA A 10 22.84 -34.40 -11.26
N ALA A 11 22.50 -33.27 -10.66
CA ALA A 11 22.24 -33.20 -9.23
C ALA A 11 21.12 -34.17 -8.85
N VAL A 12 21.36 -35.01 -7.84
CA VAL A 12 20.32 -35.90 -7.30
C VAL A 12 19.23 -35.03 -6.69
N SER A 13 17.97 -35.32 -7.02
CA SER A 13 16.81 -34.63 -6.47
C SER A 13 15.84 -35.63 -5.84
N HIS A 14 15.23 -35.21 -4.75
CA HIS A 14 14.27 -35.99 -3.98
C HIS A 14 12.97 -35.19 -3.86
N ARG A 15 11.85 -35.85 -4.12
CA ARG A 15 10.51 -35.25 -4.03
C ARG A 15 9.89 -35.62 -2.70
N ILE A 16 9.49 -34.63 -1.91
CA ILE A 16 8.71 -34.83 -0.69
C ILE A 16 7.34 -34.21 -0.90
N GLU A 17 6.28 -35.00 -0.82
CA GLU A 17 4.90 -34.52 -0.82
C GLU A 17 4.36 -34.46 0.61
N VAL A 18 3.62 -33.41 0.94
CA VAL A 18 2.91 -33.24 2.21
C VAL A 18 1.47 -32.85 1.93
N GLY A 19 0.53 -33.56 2.54
CA GLY A 19 -0.89 -33.28 2.39
C GLY A 19 -1.67 -33.65 3.63
N MET A 20 -2.92 -33.17 3.73
CA MET A 20 -3.83 -33.58 4.79
C MET A 20 -4.02 -35.10 4.79
N LYS A 21 -4.24 -35.73 5.93
CA LYS A 21 -4.56 -37.17 5.96
C LYS A 21 -5.82 -37.46 5.13
N ARG A 22 -5.85 -38.62 4.47
CA ARG A 22 -6.94 -39.02 3.56
C ARG A 22 -8.34 -39.01 4.20
N ASP A 23 -8.44 -39.30 5.49
CA ASP A 23 -9.71 -39.34 6.23
C ASP A 23 -10.14 -37.97 6.79
N LEU A 24 -9.30 -36.94 6.64
CA LEU A 24 -9.58 -35.59 7.09
C LEU A 24 -9.98 -34.68 5.92
N PRO A 25 -10.85 -33.68 6.16
CA PRO A 25 -11.12 -32.61 5.21
C PRO A 25 -9.82 -31.89 4.83
N ASP A 26 -9.77 -31.40 3.59
CA ASP A 26 -8.69 -30.52 3.11
C ASP A 26 -9.22 -29.09 2.95
N PRO A 27 -8.98 -28.18 3.92
CA PRO A 27 -9.46 -26.81 3.84
C PRO A 27 -8.94 -26.05 2.63
N ALA A 28 -7.68 -26.25 2.24
CA ALA A 28 -7.10 -25.61 1.07
C ALA A 28 -7.74 -26.13 -0.23
N GLY A 29 -8.00 -27.45 -0.27
CA GLY A 29 -8.79 -28.10 -1.31
C GLY A 29 -10.22 -27.56 -1.42
N MET A 30 -10.95 -27.50 -0.31
CA MET A 30 -12.30 -26.96 -0.26
C MET A 30 -12.37 -25.49 -0.70
N GLY A 31 -11.44 -24.65 -0.23
CA GLY A 31 -11.34 -23.26 -0.67
C GLY A 31 -11.03 -23.13 -2.15
N THR A 32 -10.12 -23.97 -2.68
CA THR A 32 -9.82 -24.01 -4.11
C THR A 32 -11.03 -24.43 -4.94
N ARG A 33 -11.78 -25.45 -4.50
CA ARG A 33 -13.02 -25.89 -5.15
C ARG A 33 -14.05 -24.75 -5.22
N SER A 34 -14.31 -24.08 -4.10
CA SER A 34 -15.25 -22.94 -4.07
C SER A 34 -14.83 -21.85 -5.03
N ARG A 35 -13.53 -21.52 -5.08
CA ARG A 35 -13.00 -20.53 -6.03
C ARG A 35 -13.12 -20.94 -7.49
N ILE A 36 -12.93 -22.22 -7.83
CA ILE A 36 -13.14 -22.72 -9.20
C ILE A 36 -14.60 -22.52 -9.63
N ALA A 37 -15.55 -22.76 -8.72
CA ALA A 37 -16.97 -22.52 -8.97
C ALA A 37 -17.28 -21.01 -9.10
N GLU A 38 -16.88 -20.22 -8.11
CA GLU A 38 -17.21 -18.79 -8.01
C GLU A 38 -16.55 -17.91 -9.07
N ASP A 39 -15.27 -18.18 -9.38
CA ASP A 39 -14.45 -17.29 -10.20
C ASP A 39 -14.44 -17.74 -11.68
N LEU A 40 -14.59 -19.04 -11.94
CA LEU A 40 -14.53 -19.59 -13.32
C LEU A 40 -15.87 -20.15 -13.82
N GLY A 41 -16.86 -20.30 -12.95
CA GLY A 41 -18.14 -20.95 -13.27
C GLY A 41 -17.97 -22.45 -13.56
N ILE A 42 -16.97 -23.09 -12.96
CA ILE A 42 -16.65 -24.50 -13.21
C ILE A 42 -16.99 -25.30 -11.94
N GLU A 43 -17.88 -26.28 -12.08
CA GLU A 43 -18.19 -27.20 -10.98
C GLU A 43 -17.23 -28.39 -11.01
N VAL A 44 -16.54 -28.62 -9.90
CA VAL A 44 -15.73 -29.83 -9.66
C VAL A 44 -16.20 -30.47 -8.36
N THR A 45 -16.14 -31.80 -8.28
CA THR A 45 -16.64 -32.55 -7.12
C THR A 45 -15.70 -32.41 -5.92
N ASP A 46 -14.40 -32.47 -6.16
CA ASP A 46 -13.40 -32.41 -5.10
C ASP A 46 -12.07 -31.87 -5.61
N VAL A 47 -11.32 -31.24 -4.70
CA VAL A 47 -9.95 -30.78 -4.93
C VAL A 47 -9.13 -31.10 -3.70
N ARG A 48 -7.96 -31.68 -3.91
CA ARG A 48 -6.95 -31.94 -2.89
C ARG A 48 -5.69 -31.15 -3.20
N VAL A 49 -5.16 -30.44 -2.22
CA VAL A 49 -3.96 -29.61 -2.30
C VAL A 49 -2.84 -30.32 -1.56
N ILE A 50 -1.70 -30.48 -2.24
CA ILE A 50 -0.53 -31.17 -1.74
C ILE A 50 0.67 -30.24 -1.95
N ASP A 51 1.39 -29.93 -0.88
CA ASP A 51 2.66 -29.22 -0.99
C ASP A 51 3.76 -30.18 -1.43
N VAL A 52 4.60 -29.69 -2.33
CA VAL A 52 5.67 -30.47 -2.94
C VAL A 52 6.98 -29.75 -2.71
N TYR A 53 7.93 -30.45 -2.09
CA TYR A 53 9.30 -29.98 -1.86
C TYR A 53 10.26 -30.82 -2.69
N THR A 54 10.96 -30.18 -3.61
CA THR A 54 12.02 -30.79 -4.41
C THR A 54 13.36 -30.47 -3.76
N VAL A 55 13.88 -31.42 -2.99
CA VAL A 55 15.15 -31.32 -2.27
C VAL A 55 16.28 -31.78 -3.19
N VAL A 56 17.15 -30.86 -3.58
CA VAL A 56 18.28 -31.10 -4.47
C VAL A 56 19.55 -31.21 -3.64
N GLY A 57 20.34 -32.26 -3.84
CA GLY A 57 21.59 -32.45 -3.11
C GLY A 57 21.87 -33.90 -2.73
N SER A 58 22.95 -34.10 -1.98
CA SER A 58 23.35 -35.42 -1.48
C SER A 58 22.94 -35.58 -0.02
N PHE A 59 21.73 -36.10 0.18
CA PHE A 59 21.18 -36.40 1.51
C PHE A 59 21.13 -37.91 1.75
N THR A 60 21.37 -38.31 3.00
CA THR A 60 21.17 -39.68 3.46
C THR A 60 19.67 -39.99 3.59
N SER A 61 19.31 -41.27 3.54
CA SER A 61 17.91 -41.69 3.75
C SER A 61 17.38 -41.29 5.13
N GLU A 62 18.25 -41.29 6.15
CA GLU A 62 17.90 -40.85 7.51
C GLU A 62 17.64 -39.34 7.56
N GLU A 63 18.49 -38.52 6.94
CA GLU A 63 18.27 -37.07 6.84
C GLU A 63 16.93 -36.77 6.13
N LEU A 64 16.64 -37.42 5.00
CA LEU A 64 15.38 -37.22 4.26
C LEU A 64 14.15 -37.67 5.06
N ASP A 65 14.26 -38.76 5.83
CA ASP A 65 13.17 -39.26 6.67
C ASP A 65 12.86 -38.30 7.82
N ARG A 66 13.91 -37.75 8.45
CA ARG A 66 13.75 -36.71 9.48
C ARG A 66 13.15 -35.44 8.88
N VAL A 67 13.64 -34.96 7.74
CA VAL A 67 13.10 -33.77 7.06
C VAL A 67 11.60 -33.92 6.75
N ARG A 68 11.17 -35.05 6.19
CA ARG A 68 9.74 -35.23 5.84
C ARG A 68 8.82 -35.45 7.04
N THR A 69 9.33 -35.88 8.20
CA THR A 69 8.51 -36.27 9.37
C THR A 69 8.60 -35.29 10.54
N GLU A 70 9.75 -34.64 10.75
CA GLU A 70 9.98 -33.68 11.83
C GLU A 70 9.78 -32.22 11.38
N LEU A 71 10.11 -31.89 10.12
CA LEU A 71 10.09 -30.50 9.63
C LEU A 71 8.84 -30.18 8.80
N PHE A 72 8.59 -30.92 7.72
CA PHE A 72 7.60 -30.49 6.72
C PHE A 72 6.15 -30.87 7.03
N MET A 73 5.91 -31.76 8.00
CA MET A 73 4.59 -32.34 8.23
C MET A 73 4.16 -32.12 9.68
N ASP A 74 2.90 -31.72 9.88
CA ASP A 74 2.21 -31.88 11.16
C ASP A 74 1.70 -33.33 11.29
N PRO A 75 2.26 -34.17 12.18
CA PRO A 75 1.88 -35.58 12.27
C PRO A 75 0.45 -35.82 12.78
N ILE A 76 -0.21 -34.81 13.34
CA ILE A 76 -1.59 -34.93 13.82
C ILE A 76 -2.56 -34.92 12.64
N ILE A 77 -2.38 -34.01 11.69
CA ILE A 77 -3.35 -33.73 10.62
C ILE A 77 -2.85 -34.02 9.20
N GLN A 78 -1.55 -34.17 9.01
CA GLN A 78 -0.93 -34.39 7.70
C GLN A 78 -0.22 -35.75 7.61
N GLU A 79 0.05 -36.14 6.37
CA GLU A 79 0.91 -37.27 5.99
C GLU A 79 1.95 -36.80 4.97
N SER A 80 3.10 -37.48 4.91
CA SER A 80 4.19 -37.16 3.97
C SER A 80 4.69 -38.39 3.22
N ALA A 81 5.09 -38.19 1.97
CA ALA A 81 5.67 -39.22 1.10
C ALA A 81 7.00 -38.78 0.52
N LEU A 82 7.97 -39.71 0.45
CA LEU A 82 9.28 -39.50 -0.18
C LEU A 82 9.33 -40.26 -1.51
N ASN A 83 9.57 -39.53 -2.60
CA ASN A 83 9.60 -40.01 -3.98
C ASN A 83 8.37 -40.85 -4.37
N ALA A 84 7.22 -40.48 -3.82
CA ALA A 84 5.92 -41.11 -4.08
C ALA A 84 4.82 -40.03 -3.99
N SER A 85 3.67 -40.29 -4.61
CA SER A 85 2.56 -39.34 -4.63
C SER A 85 1.51 -39.63 -3.55
N LEU A 86 1.03 -38.58 -2.88
CA LEU A 86 -0.10 -38.59 -1.96
C LEU A 86 -1.45 -38.35 -2.66
N ALA A 87 -1.43 -37.92 -3.93
CA ALA A 87 -2.63 -37.66 -4.70
C ALA A 87 -3.44 -38.95 -4.90
N HIS A 88 -4.74 -38.90 -4.60
CA HIS A 88 -5.65 -40.04 -4.72
C HIS A 88 -7.04 -39.60 -5.19
N ASP A 89 -7.80 -40.55 -5.77
CA ASP A 89 -9.20 -40.38 -6.16
C ASP A 89 -9.51 -39.14 -7.05
N TYR A 90 -8.61 -38.79 -7.97
CA TYR A 90 -8.69 -37.64 -8.87
C TYR A 90 -8.73 -38.03 -10.36
N ASP A 91 -9.19 -37.11 -11.22
CA ASP A 91 -9.19 -37.27 -12.68
C ASP A 91 -7.94 -36.65 -13.31
N PHE A 92 -7.58 -35.44 -12.87
CA PHE A 92 -6.41 -34.68 -13.33
C PHE A 92 -5.63 -34.10 -12.15
N ALA A 93 -4.32 -33.96 -12.33
CA ALA A 93 -3.44 -33.25 -11.42
C ALA A 93 -2.84 -32.03 -12.13
N ILE A 94 -2.78 -30.91 -11.41
CA ILE A 94 -2.12 -29.67 -11.85
C ILE A 94 -1.00 -29.40 -10.87
N GLU A 95 0.25 -29.39 -11.31
CA GLU A 95 1.36 -28.93 -10.46
C GLU A 95 1.79 -27.53 -10.89
N VAL A 96 1.79 -26.60 -9.93
CA VAL A 96 2.18 -25.20 -10.11
C VAL A 96 3.47 -24.97 -9.35
N GLY A 97 4.48 -24.40 -10.01
CA GLY A 97 5.75 -24.04 -9.38
C GLY A 97 6.36 -22.80 -10.03
N PHE A 98 7.40 -22.27 -9.42
CA PHE A 98 8.03 -21.05 -9.91
C PHE A 98 8.79 -21.26 -11.24
N ARG A 99 8.87 -20.18 -12.03
CA ARG A 99 9.77 -20.09 -13.18
C ARG A 99 11.23 -19.93 -12.71
N PRO A 100 12.23 -20.31 -13.52
CA PRO A 100 13.63 -20.05 -13.21
C PRO A 100 13.90 -18.58 -12.89
N GLY A 101 14.68 -18.32 -11.84
CA GLY A 101 15.08 -16.97 -11.43
C GLY A 101 14.07 -16.22 -10.55
N VAL A 102 12.87 -16.77 -10.36
CA VAL A 102 11.88 -16.22 -9.42
C VAL A 102 12.22 -16.64 -7.98
N THR A 103 11.99 -15.73 -7.04
CA THR A 103 12.30 -15.98 -5.62
C THR A 103 11.29 -16.95 -5.01
N ASP A 104 11.80 -18.03 -4.42
CA ASP A 104 11.01 -19.04 -3.70
C ASP A 104 11.24 -18.91 -2.19
N ASN A 105 10.44 -18.08 -1.53
CA ASN A 105 10.57 -17.81 -0.10
C ASN A 105 10.35 -19.05 0.76
N VAL A 106 9.42 -19.93 0.34
CA VAL A 106 9.15 -21.18 1.04
C VAL A 106 10.33 -22.12 0.84
N GLY A 107 10.85 -22.28 -0.38
CA GLY A 107 12.06 -23.05 -0.66
C GLY A 107 13.27 -22.59 0.17
N LYS A 108 13.47 -21.26 0.29
CA LYS A 108 14.53 -20.67 1.13
C LYS A 108 14.34 -21.00 2.61
N SER A 109 13.15 -20.77 3.16
CA SER A 109 12.85 -21.07 4.57
C SER A 109 12.94 -22.57 4.86
N SER A 110 12.52 -23.41 3.92
CA SER A 110 12.70 -24.86 3.97
C SER A 110 14.17 -25.25 3.98
N ALA A 111 15.02 -24.59 3.20
CA ALA A 111 16.47 -24.85 3.20
C ALA A 111 17.10 -24.53 4.58
N GLU A 112 16.72 -23.41 5.21
CA GLU A 112 17.11 -23.09 6.59
C GLU A 112 16.61 -24.17 7.57
N GLY A 113 15.32 -24.52 7.51
CA GLY A 113 14.72 -25.53 8.38
C GLY A 113 15.34 -26.92 8.21
N ILE A 114 15.72 -27.32 6.99
CA ILE A 114 16.45 -28.57 6.76
C ILE A 114 17.79 -28.50 7.47
N SER A 115 18.54 -27.41 7.33
CA SER A 115 19.85 -27.23 7.96
C SER A 115 19.78 -27.42 9.47
N ASP A 116 18.79 -26.82 10.12
CA ASP A 116 18.54 -26.96 11.55
C ASP A 116 18.15 -28.39 11.93
N THR A 117 17.25 -29.00 11.16
CA THR A 117 16.76 -30.37 11.40
C THR A 117 17.90 -31.39 11.34
N ILE A 118 18.76 -31.30 10.33
CA ILE A 118 19.88 -32.25 10.15
C ILE A 118 21.12 -31.88 10.98
N GLY A 119 21.16 -30.69 11.58
CA GLY A 119 22.26 -30.22 12.43
C GLY A 119 23.54 -29.86 11.67
N ARG A 120 23.44 -29.49 10.39
CA ARG A 120 24.58 -29.00 9.59
C ARG A 120 24.13 -27.97 8.56
N ALA A 121 25.04 -27.06 8.19
CA ALA A 121 24.85 -26.20 7.04
C ALA A 121 24.61 -27.02 5.75
N LEU A 122 23.74 -26.51 4.88
CA LEU A 122 23.63 -26.99 3.51
C LEU A 122 24.90 -26.64 2.73
N LYS A 123 25.35 -27.56 1.88
CA LYS A 123 26.52 -27.38 1.02
C LYS A 123 26.14 -26.62 -0.25
N ASP A 124 27.13 -26.07 -0.95
CA ASP A 124 26.92 -25.47 -2.26
C ASP A 124 26.22 -26.44 -3.22
N GLY A 125 25.10 -26.00 -3.79
CA GLY A 125 24.24 -26.81 -4.66
C GLY A 125 23.18 -27.65 -3.94
N GLU A 126 23.20 -27.74 -2.61
CA GLU A 126 22.08 -28.26 -1.82
C GLU A 126 21.02 -27.17 -1.67
N THR A 127 19.80 -27.42 -2.17
CA THR A 127 18.71 -26.42 -2.17
C THR A 127 17.34 -27.09 -2.17
N VAL A 128 16.28 -26.30 -1.98
CA VAL A 128 14.90 -26.77 -1.97
C VAL A 128 14.06 -25.87 -2.86
N TYR A 129 13.20 -26.48 -3.67
CA TYR A 129 12.19 -25.77 -4.46
C TYR A 129 10.79 -26.22 -4.06
N LYS A 130 9.88 -25.27 -3.96
CA LYS A 130 8.48 -25.48 -3.63
C LYS A 130 7.61 -25.47 -4.89
N SER A 131 6.72 -26.44 -4.99
CA SER A 131 5.57 -26.43 -5.89
C SER A 131 4.31 -26.86 -5.12
N THR A 132 3.15 -26.69 -5.74
CA THR A 132 1.86 -27.15 -5.22
C THR A 132 1.20 -28.04 -6.24
N LEU A 133 0.78 -29.23 -5.83
CA LEU A 133 0.01 -30.17 -6.62
C LEU A 133 -1.48 -30.08 -6.24
N TYR A 134 -2.33 -29.86 -7.23
CA TYR A 134 -3.78 -29.83 -7.11
C TYR A 134 -4.36 -31.06 -7.80
N ALA A 135 -4.87 -32.01 -7.02
CA ALA A 135 -5.56 -33.18 -7.52
C ALA A 135 -7.06 -32.88 -7.62
N ILE A 136 -7.59 -32.86 -8.85
CA ILE A 136 -8.95 -32.38 -9.17
C ILE A 136 -9.82 -33.53 -9.65
N LYS A 137 -11.04 -33.60 -9.12
CA LYS A 137 -12.06 -34.60 -9.45
C LYS A 137 -13.36 -33.97 -9.92
N GLY A 138 -14.00 -34.56 -10.93
CA GLY A 138 -15.39 -34.33 -11.29
C GLY A 138 -15.57 -33.65 -12.64
N GLY A 139 -15.76 -34.45 -13.69
CA GLY A 139 -16.21 -33.96 -15.00
C GLY A 139 -15.24 -33.02 -15.73
N VAL A 140 -13.98 -32.99 -15.33
CA VAL A 140 -12.95 -32.12 -15.90
C VAL A 140 -12.23 -32.77 -17.09
N SER A 141 -11.64 -31.94 -17.95
CA SER A 141 -10.77 -32.37 -19.06
C SER A 141 -9.42 -31.66 -18.97
N ALA A 142 -8.42 -32.11 -19.72
CA ALA A 142 -7.12 -31.45 -19.80
C ALA A 142 -7.27 -29.95 -20.15
N LYS A 143 -8.10 -29.62 -21.14
CA LYS A 143 -8.36 -28.24 -21.56
C LYS A 143 -8.98 -27.39 -20.45
N LEU A 144 -9.86 -27.99 -19.64
CA LEU A 144 -10.48 -27.29 -18.51
C LEU A 144 -9.49 -27.09 -17.37
N CYS A 145 -8.65 -28.10 -17.09
CA CYS A 145 -7.58 -27.99 -16.09
C CYS A 145 -6.52 -26.95 -16.50
N GLU A 146 -6.20 -26.84 -17.80
CA GLU A 146 -5.35 -25.75 -18.30
C GLU A 146 -5.95 -24.36 -18.06
N ARG A 147 -7.28 -24.24 -18.20
CA ARG A 147 -8.00 -23.00 -17.86
C ARG A 147 -7.95 -22.73 -16.35
N ILE A 148 -8.22 -23.73 -15.52
CA ILE A 148 -8.14 -23.60 -14.05
C ILE A 148 -6.73 -23.19 -13.62
N ALA A 149 -5.69 -23.80 -14.19
CA ALA A 149 -4.30 -23.47 -13.89
C ALA A 149 -4.01 -22.00 -14.22
N ARG A 150 -4.25 -21.57 -15.46
CA ARG A 150 -3.93 -20.21 -15.93
C ARG A 150 -4.79 -19.12 -15.28
N ASP A 151 -6.09 -19.35 -15.15
CA ASP A 151 -7.03 -18.30 -14.79
C ASP A 151 -7.21 -18.18 -13.26
N LEU A 152 -6.77 -19.18 -12.47
CA LEU A 152 -6.99 -19.22 -11.02
C LEU A 152 -5.77 -19.64 -10.18
N LEU A 153 -5.11 -20.77 -10.53
CA LEU A 153 -4.10 -21.38 -9.64
C LEU A 153 -2.69 -20.83 -9.81
N ALA A 154 -2.35 -20.35 -11.00
CA ALA A 154 -1.03 -19.88 -11.34
C ALA A 154 -1.05 -18.42 -11.82
N ASN A 155 0.01 -17.69 -11.48
CA ASN A 155 0.35 -16.44 -12.15
C ASN A 155 1.38 -16.75 -13.26
N GLU A 156 0.96 -16.64 -14.52
CA GLU A 156 1.80 -16.98 -15.67
C GLU A 156 3.08 -16.16 -15.80
N LEU A 157 3.15 -14.99 -15.16
CA LEU A 157 4.32 -14.11 -15.16
C LEU A 157 5.48 -14.72 -14.35
N ILE A 158 5.16 -15.36 -13.22
CA ILE A 158 6.16 -15.84 -12.24
C ILE A 158 6.12 -17.36 -12.01
N GLN A 159 5.05 -18.02 -12.42
CA GLN A 159 4.83 -19.44 -12.25
C GLN A 159 4.66 -20.15 -13.60
N ARG A 160 4.90 -21.45 -13.57
CA ARG A 160 4.64 -22.41 -14.64
C ARG A 160 3.84 -23.56 -14.05
N TRP A 161 3.12 -24.26 -14.91
CA TRP A 161 2.35 -25.41 -14.48
C TRP A 161 2.41 -26.54 -15.50
N VAL A 162 2.06 -27.73 -15.04
CA VAL A 162 1.87 -28.91 -15.87
C VAL A 162 0.55 -29.56 -15.49
N VAL A 163 -0.22 -29.96 -16.50
CA VAL A 163 -1.47 -30.72 -16.34
C VAL A 163 -1.23 -32.17 -16.74
N LYS A 164 -1.63 -33.12 -15.88
CA LYS A 164 -1.53 -34.56 -16.13
C LYS A 164 -2.80 -35.28 -15.76
N SER A 165 -3.21 -36.24 -16.56
CA SER A 165 -4.27 -37.19 -16.20
C SER A 165 -3.77 -38.19 -15.15
N ALA A 166 -4.70 -38.82 -14.42
CA ALA A 166 -4.36 -39.86 -13.45
C ALA A 166 -3.55 -41.03 -14.04
N SER A 167 -3.77 -41.37 -15.32
CA SER A 167 -3.01 -42.42 -16.00
C SER A 167 -1.57 -42.00 -16.32
N GLU A 168 -1.36 -40.74 -16.74
CA GLU A 168 -0.02 -40.19 -16.94
C GLU A 168 0.75 -40.07 -15.63
N MET A 169 0.09 -39.62 -14.55
CA MET A 169 0.69 -39.56 -13.21
C MET A 169 1.17 -40.94 -12.74
N LYS A 170 0.37 -41.98 -12.96
CA LYS A 170 0.74 -43.36 -12.61
C LYS A 170 1.96 -43.87 -13.39
N ALA A 171 2.17 -43.38 -14.61
CA ALA A 171 3.33 -43.75 -15.43
C ALA A 171 4.64 -43.06 -14.98
N LEU A 172 4.54 -41.95 -14.24
CA LEU A 172 5.70 -41.18 -13.76
C LEU A 172 6.28 -41.70 -12.43
N ASP A 173 5.55 -42.55 -11.71
CA ASP A 173 6.01 -43.27 -10.49
C ASP A 173 6.76 -42.39 -9.47
N GLY A 174 6.18 -41.23 -9.12
CA GLY A 174 6.74 -40.33 -8.11
C GLY A 174 7.88 -39.41 -8.62
N GLN A 175 8.20 -39.43 -9.92
CA GLN A 175 9.12 -38.47 -10.53
C GLN A 175 8.56 -37.04 -10.53
N SER A 176 9.45 -36.05 -10.51
CA SER A 176 9.07 -34.63 -10.57
C SER A 176 8.34 -34.29 -11.87
N LEU A 177 7.22 -33.57 -11.77
CA LEU A 177 6.45 -33.10 -12.93
C LEU A 177 7.08 -31.85 -13.57
N LEU A 178 7.74 -31.04 -12.74
CA LEU A 178 8.44 -29.83 -13.16
C LEU A 178 9.95 -30.07 -13.15
N GLY A 179 10.64 -29.63 -14.21
CA GLY A 179 12.12 -29.56 -14.18
C GLY A 179 12.60 -28.54 -13.13
N LEU A 180 13.85 -28.59 -12.68
CA LEU A 180 14.34 -27.62 -11.68
C LEU A 180 14.29 -26.17 -12.21
N PRO A 181 13.85 -25.17 -11.41
CA PRO A 181 13.78 -23.78 -11.83
C PRO A 181 15.15 -23.08 -11.75
N VAL A 182 16.17 -23.62 -12.43
CA VAL A 182 17.53 -23.07 -12.43
C VAL A 182 17.74 -22.19 -13.65
N VAL A 183 18.30 -21.00 -13.46
CA VAL A 183 18.73 -20.12 -14.56
C VAL A 183 19.98 -20.72 -15.20
N THR A 184 19.86 -21.20 -16.43
CA THR A 184 20.97 -21.82 -17.18
C THR A 184 21.67 -20.86 -18.14
N ASP A 185 21.01 -19.77 -18.51
CA ASP A 185 21.53 -18.80 -19.46
C ASP A 185 22.48 -17.82 -18.76
N ARG A 186 23.74 -17.79 -19.21
CA ARG A 186 24.69 -16.74 -18.86
C ARG A 186 24.66 -15.70 -19.96
N SER A 187 24.15 -14.50 -19.68
CA SER A 187 24.35 -13.36 -20.55
C SER A 187 25.79 -12.85 -20.44
N ASP A 188 26.35 -12.39 -21.56
CA ASP A 188 27.64 -11.71 -21.57
C ASP A 188 27.54 -10.42 -20.73
N VAL A 189 28.31 -10.37 -19.65
CA VAL A 189 28.40 -9.19 -18.79
C VAL A 189 29.22 -8.14 -19.54
N SER A 190 28.54 -7.28 -20.30
CA SER A 190 29.17 -6.23 -21.09
C SER A 190 28.48 -4.89 -20.87
N VAL A 191 29.27 -3.82 -20.94
CA VAL A 191 28.81 -2.43 -20.84
C VAL A 191 28.81 -1.86 -22.26
N HIS A 192 27.69 -1.31 -22.69
CA HIS A 192 27.54 -0.77 -24.03
C HIS A 192 27.63 0.76 -24.03
N THR A 193 28.15 1.31 -25.11
CA THR A 193 28.10 2.75 -25.38
C THR A 193 26.84 3.08 -26.18
N VAL A 194 26.13 4.14 -25.81
CA VAL A 194 24.89 4.57 -26.46
C VAL A 194 25.12 5.87 -27.23
N ASP A 195 24.90 5.85 -28.55
CA ASP A 195 25.00 7.05 -29.37
C ASP A 195 23.75 7.93 -29.24
N LEU A 196 23.95 9.18 -28.84
CA LEU A 196 22.89 10.19 -28.72
C LEU A 196 22.92 11.23 -29.84
N GLU A 197 23.83 11.14 -30.81
CA GLU A 197 23.88 12.01 -32.00
C GLU A 197 22.81 11.64 -33.02
N LEU A 198 21.57 11.64 -32.55
CA LEU A 198 20.38 11.20 -33.24
C LEU A 198 19.43 12.38 -33.51
N SER A 199 18.60 12.25 -34.55
CA SER A 199 17.48 13.16 -34.77
C SER A 199 16.47 13.08 -33.62
N ASP A 200 15.66 14.12 -33.41
CA ASP A 200 14.62 14.15 -32.37
C ASP A 200 13.70 12.92 -32.41
N LYS A 201 13.27 12.48 -33.60
CA LYS A 201 12.45 11.28 -33.79
C LYS A 201 13.18 9.98 -33.38
N ALA A 202 14.49 9.93 -33.60
CA ALA A 202 15.31 8.78 -33.24
C ALA A 202 15.64 8.76 -31.74
N LEU A 203 15.76 9.91 -31.07
CA LEU A 203 15.88 10.00 -29.61
C LEU A 203 14.61 9.48 -28.91
N VAL A 204 13.42 9.90 -29.39
CA VAL A 204 12.15 9.39 -28.86
C VAL A 204 12.02 7.88 -29.10
N SER A 205 12.43 7.39 -30.28
CA SER A 205 12.44 5.95 -30.55
C SER A 205 13.40 5.21 -29.61
N LEU A 206 14.61 5.73 -29.36
CA LEU A 206 15.58 5.14 -28.43
C LEU A 206 15.01 5.03 -27.02
N SER A 207 14.40 6.11 -26.51
CA SER A 207 13.76 6.15 -25.19
C SER A 207 12.67 5.07 -25.06
N ARG A 208 11.79 4.97 -26.06
CA ARG A 208 10.73 3.96 -26.09
C ARG A 208 11.29 2.53 -26.19
N ASP A 209 12.20 2.30 -27.12
CA ASP A 209 12.69 0.95 -27.43
C ASP A 209 13.56 0.38 -26.29
N LYS A 210 14.17 1.25 -25.47
CA LYS A 210 14.89 0.90 -24.23
C LYS A 210 14.07 1.05 -22.95
N MET A 211 12.78 1.42 -23.03
CA MET A 211 11.90 1.61 -21.87
C MET A 211 12.41 2.66 -20.84
N LEU A 212 13.08 3.71 -21.32
CA LEU A 212 13.65 4.77 -20.47
C LEU A 212 12.58 5.73 -19.94
N ALA A 213 11.41 5.79 -20.57
CA ALA A 213 10.33 6.74 -20.25
C ALA A 213 10.78 8.21 -20.18
N LEU A 214 11.81 8.57 -20.96
CA LEU A 214 12.34 9.92 -21.09
C LEU A 214 11.67 10.67 -22.25
N GLU A 215 11.23 11.88 -21.98
CA GLU A 215 10.65 12.80 -22.96
C GLU A 215 11.72 13.43 -23.85
N LEU A 216 11.31 14.03 -24.97
CA LEU A 216 12.26 14.59 -25.94
C LEU A 216 13.18 15.65 -25.34
N ASP A 217 12.67 16.54 -24.48
CA ASP A 217 13.48 17.60 -23.87
C ASP A 217 14.49 17.03 -22.86
N GLU A 218 14.14 15.94 -22.18
CA GLU A 218 15.04 15.23 -21.26
C GLU A 218 16.15 14.53 -22.06
N MET A 219 15.81 13.82 -23.14
CA MET A 219 16.78 13.20 -24.05
C MET A 219 17.74 14.24 -24.66
N LYS A 220 17.23 15.43 -25.00
CA LYS A 220 18.06 16.55 -25.48
C LYS A 220 18.99 17.07 -24.40
N ALA A 221 18.51 17.25 -23.17
CA ALA A 221 19.34 17.69 -22.04
C ALA A 221 20.48 16.70 -21.77
N ILE A 222 20.20 15.39 -21.81
CA ILE A 222 21.23 14.35 -21.67
C ILE A 222 22.23 14.44 -22.84
N ARG A 223 21.77 14.47 -24.09
CA ARG A 223 22.66 14.61 -25.26
C ARG A 223 23.55 15.85 -25.14
N ASP A 224 22.98 16.98 -24.77
CA ASP A 224 23.70 18.25 -24.70
C ASP A 224 24.71 18.25 -23.53
N TYR A 225 24.43 17.55 -22.43
CA TYR A 225 25.41 17.28 -21.37
C TYR A 225 26.62 16.48 -21.86
N TYR A 226 26.41 15.41 -22.64
CA TYR A 226 27.51 14.62 -23.22
C TYR A 226 28.23 15.33 -24.38
N ARG A 227 27.63 16.36 -24.98
CA ARG A 227 28.28 17.24 -25.95
C ARG A 227 29.20 18.27 -25.30
N ASP A 228 28.96 18.66 -24.05
CA ASP A 228 29.73 19.69 -23.36
C ASP A 228 31.23 19.33 -23.30
N PRO A 229 32.14 20.19 -23.80
CA PRO A 229 33.57 19.94 -23.74
C PRO A 229 34.12 19.63 -22.34
N LYS A 230 33.51 20.16 -21.28
CA LYS A 230 33.92 19.84 -19.90
C LYS A 230 33.59 18.40 -19.54
N THR A 231 32.37 17.94 -19.86
CA THR A 231 31.97 16.55 -19.69
C THR A 231 32.88 15.62 -20.48
N LYS A 232 33.19 15.94 -21.74
CA LYS A 232 34.13 15.14 -22.54
C LYS A 232 35.53 15.04 -21.94
N ALA A 233 36.08 16.15 -21.44
CA ALA A 233 37.37 16.17 -20.77
C ALA A 233 37.36 15.34 -19.49
N MET A 234 36.30 15.48 -18.68
CA MET A 234 36.08 14.69 -17.47
C MET A 234 36.01 13.19 -17.79
N ARG A 235 35.33 12.80 -18.87
CA ARG A 235 35.21 11.39 -19.31
C ARG A 235 36.50 10.84 -19.91
N ALA A 236 37.32 11.67 -20.54
CA ALA A 236 38.64 11.25 -21.00
C ALA A 236 39.59 10.95 -19.83
N GLU A 237 39.62 11.83 -18.81
CA GLU A 237 40.27 11.55 -17.51
C GLU A 237 39.62 10.34 -16.80
N ALA A 238 38.32 10.20 -17.05
CA ALA A 238 37.42 9.08 -16.80
C ALA A 238 37.96 7.68 -17.18
N GLY A 239 38.74 7.63 -18.26
CA GLY A 239 38.92 6.39 -19.04
C GLY A 239 37.61 5.89 -19.68
N LEU A 240 36.61 6.77 -19.84
CA LEU A 240 35.27 6.46 -20.35
C LEU A 240 35.10 6.93 -21.80
N PRO A 241 34.21 6.30 -22.59
CA PRO A 241 33.89 6.75 -23.95
C PRO A 241 33.25 8.15 -23.93
N GLU A 242 33.36 8.92 -25.03
CA GLU A 242 32.73 10.26 -25.10
C GLU A 242 31.21 10.19 -24.91
N SER A 243 30.56 9.23 -25.57
CA SER A 243 29.13 8.96 -25.45
C SER A 243 28.80 8.27 -24.12
N PRO A 244 27.56 8.40 -23.60
CA PRO A 244 27.13 7.70 -22.39
C PRO A 244 27.28 6.19 -22.52
N THR A 245 27.52 5.53 -21.40
CA THR A 245 27.29 4.10 -21.27
C THR A 245 25.81 3.82 -21.04
N ASP A 246 25.38 2.59 -21.29
CA ASP A 246 24.03 2.11 -20.97
C ASP A 246 23.67 2.33 -19.51
N ILE A 247 24.54 1.94 -18.57
CA ILE A 247 24.33 2.17 -17.13
C ILE A 247 24.08 3.64 -16.79
N GLU A 248 24.83 4.57 -17.38
CA GLU A 248 24.64 6.00 -17.13
C GLU A 248 23.27 6.50 -17.62
N LEU A 249 22.83 6.01 -18.78
CA LEU A 249 21.53 6.37 -19.34
C LEU A 249 20.37 5.77 -18.52
N GLU A 250 20.53 4.54 -18.04
CA GLU A 250 19.54 3.87 -17.18
C GLU A 250 19.43 4.58 -15.82
N ILE A 251 20.56 4.94 -15.17
CA ILE A 251 20.57 5.74 -13.92
C ILE A 251 19.80 7.05 -14.13
N LEU A 252 20.10 7.80 -15.21
CA LEU A 252 19.42 9.05 -15.51
C LEU A 252 17.92 8.85 -15.77
N ALA A 253 17.54 7.83 -16.55
CA ALA A 253 16.15 7.51 -16.84
C ALA A 253 15.34 7.21 -15.56
N GLN A 254 15.88 6.38 -14.68
CA GLN A 254 15.26 6.09 -13.40
C GLN A 254 15.18 7.34 -12.51
N THR A 255 16.31 8.05 -12.35
CA THR A 255 16.39 9.21 -11.46
C THR A 255 15.50 10.35 -11.95
N TRP A 256 15.26 10.49 -13.25
CA TRP A 256 14.41 11.55 -13.85
C TRP A 256 12.97 11.11 -14.14
N SER A 257 12.59 9.88 -13.76
CA SER A 257 11.22 9.38 -13.90
C SER A 257 10.21 10.22 -13.11
N GLU A 258 8.93 10.19 -13.52
CA GLU A 258 7.86 10.89 -12.78
C GLU A 258 7.79 10.39 -11.34
N HIS A 259 7.92 9.08 -11.14
CA HIS A 259 7.90 8.44 -9.83
C HIS A 259 8.98 8.97 -8.85
N CYS A 260 10.17 9.35 -9.35
CA CYS A 260 11.28 9.78 -8.50
C CYS A 260 11.43 11.31 -8.39
N LYS A 261 11.04 12.08 -9.43
CA LYS A 261 11.16 13.56 -9.43
C LYS A 261 9.86 14.29 -9.21
N HIS A 262 8.71 13.61 -9.26
CA HIS A 262 7.40 14.24 -9.07
C HIS A 262 7.25 15.46 -10.00
N LYS A 263 7.53 15.30 -11.30
CA LYS A 263 7.73 16.42 -12.23
C LYS A 263 6.44 17.22 -12.41
N ILE A 264 5.28 16.57 -12.34
CA ILE A 264 3.97 17.25 -12.39
C ILE A 264 3.77 18.13 -11.15
N PHE A 265 4.07 17.63 -9.95
CA PHE A 265 3.98 18.41 -8.70
C PHE A 265 5.02 19.53 -8.62
N ASN A 266 6.15 19.40 -9.33
CA ASN A 266 7.19 20.41 -9.44
C ASN A 266 7.05 21.33 -10.67
N ALA A 267 6.04 21.12 -11.51
CA ALA A 267 5.83 21.87 -12.74
C ALA A 267 5.53 23.36 -12.48
N LYS A 268 5.72 24.16 -13.53
CA LYS A 268 5.18 25.52 -13.62
C LYS A 268 3.83 25.46 -14.33
N ILE A 269 2.76 25.90 -13.68
CA ILE A 269 1.39 25.73 -14.17
C ILE A 269 0.74 27.09 -14.44
N GLU A 270 0.26 27.29 -15.67
CA GLU A 270 -0.67 28.36 -16.02
C GLU A 270 -2.10 27.85 -15.78
N TYR A 271 -2.79 28.37 -14.76
CA TYR A 271 -4.14 27.95 -14.37
C TYR A 271 -5.18 29.01 -14.77
N GLU A 272 -6.23 28.60 -15.48
CA GLU A 272 -7.42 29.39 -15.80
C GLU A 272 -8.63 28.86 -15.00
N ASP A 273 -9.27 29.75 -14.23
CA ASP A 273 -10.47 29.42 -13.44
C ASP A 273 -11.78 29.51 -14.25
N GLU A 274 -12.92 29.20 -13.63
CA GLU A 274 -14.24 29.22 -14.27
C GLU A 274 -14.68 30.61 -14.77
N THR A 275 -14.05 31.70 -14.28
CA THR A 275 -14.32 33.08 -14.68
C THR A 275 -13.42 33.53 -15.85
N GLY A 276 -12.48 32.67 -16.27
CA GLY A 276 -11.47 32.98 -17.27
C GLY A 276 -10.28 33.76 -16.72
N LYS A 277 -10.17 33.91 -15.40
CA LYS A 277 -9.02 34.58 -14.77
C LYS A 277 -7.86 33.59 -14.72
N THR A 278 -6.69 34.06 -15.13
CA THR A 278 -5.46 33.26 -15.14
C THR A 278 -4.54 33.62 -13.98
N ARG A 279 -3.83 32.63 -13.47
CA ARG A 279 -2.73 32.80 -12.51
C ARG A 279 -1.65 31.75 -12.75
N GLU A 280 -0.45 32.06 -12.29
CA GLU A 280 0.69 31.16 -12.34
C GLU A 280 0.88 30.46 -11.00
N ILE A 281 1.10 29.15 -11.03
CA ILE A 281 1.41 28.32 -9.86
C ILE A 281 2.83 27.76 -10.04
N ASP A 282 3.70 28.06 -9.08
CA ASP A 282 5.10 27.63 -9.08
C ASP A 282 5.26 26.39 -8.20
N SER A 283 5.08 25.20 -8.78
CA SER A 283 4.98 23.89 -8.10
C SER A 283 3.76 23.76 -7.19
N LEU A 284 2.96 22.71 -7.41
CA LEU A 284 1.85 22.33 -6.53
C LEU A 284 2.37 21.96 -5.14
N PHE A 285 3.47 21.20 -5.08
CA PHE A 285 4.11 20.83 -3.83
C PHE A 285 4.53 22.05 -3.02
N LYS A 286 5.25 23.01 -3.62
CA LYS A 286 5.68 24.23 -2.91
C LYS A 286 4.50 25.13 -2.52
N SER A 287 3.54 25.31 -3.44
CA SER A 287 2.45 26.28 -3.29
C SER A 287 1.38 25.86 -2.30
N TYR A 288 1.14 24.55 -2.16
CA TYR A 288 0.02 24.03 -1.37
C TYR A 288 0.48 23.06 -0.27
N VAL A 289 1.28 22.03 -0.58
CA VAL A 289 1.69 21.01 0.40
C VAL A 289 2.68 21.59 1.43
N LYS A 290 3.85 22.05 0.95
CA LYS A 290 4.89 22.65 1.80
C LYS A 290 4.41 23.95 2.44
N ALA A 291 3.67 24.79 1.70
CA ALA A 291 3.13 26.04 2.21
C ALA A 291 2.18 25.82 3.41
N THR A 292 1.34 24.78 3.37
CA THR A 292 0.48 24.39 4.51
C THR A 292 1.34 24.11 5.74
N THR A 293 2.32 23.23 5.61
CA THR A 293 3.20 22.87 6.73
C THR A 293 4.03 24.05 7.22
N ASP A 294 4.51 24.92 6.33
CA ASP A 294 5.25 26.13 6.69
C ASP A 294 4.37 27.14 7.47
N GLU A 295 3.08 27.25 7.13
CA GLU A 295 2.12 28.10 7.85
C GLU A 295 1.79 27.50 9.22
N VAL A 296 1.44 26.22 9.27
CA VAL A 296 1.08 25.53 10.52
C VAL A 296 2.26 25.43 11.47
N ARG A 297 3.49 25.25 10.97
CA ARG A 297 4.73 25.25 11.78
C ARG A 297 4.89 26.50 12.64
N LYS A 298 4.29 27.63 12.28
CA LYS A 298 4.30 28.85 13.11
C LYS A 298 3.50 28.71 14.40
N GLN A 299 2.62 27.71 14.48
CA GLN A 299 1.65 27.49 15.56
C GLN A 299 1.98 26.23 16.39
N VAL A 300 2.90 25.38 15.94
CA VAL A 300 3.24 24.09 16.58
C VAL A 300 4.76 23.93 16.73
N ASP A 301 5.19 23.26 17.81
CA ASP A 301 6.60 23.03 18.16
C ASP A 301 7.02 21.56 18.16
N TRP A 302 6.13 20.66 17.72
CA TRP A 302 6.31 19.20 17.77
C TRP A 302 6.72 18.58 16.43
N LEU A 303 6.94 19.37 15.37
CA LEU A 303 7.49 18.89 14.11
C LEU A 303 9.00 18.66 14.24
N VAL A 304 9.48 17.48 13.83
CA VAL A 304 10.89 17.09 13.98
C VAL A 304 11.59 17.07 12.62
N SER A 305 11.18 16.19 11.70
CA SER A 305 11.74 16.10 10.34
C SER A 305 10.60 15.89 9.34
N VAL A 306 10.47 16.76 8.35
CA VAL A 306 9.41 16.69 7.33
C VAL A 306 10.00 17.05 5.97
N PHE A 307 9.60 16.35 4.91
CA PHE A 307 10.05 16.57 3.53
C PHE A 307 11.55 16.38 3.25
N HIS A 308 12.32 15.78 4.18
CA HIS A 308 13.77 15.58 4.05
C HIS A 308 14.21 14.14 4.32
N ASP A 309 13.28 13.23 4.58
CA ASP A 309 13.52 11.86 5.01
C ASP A 309 12.48 10.93 4.35
N ASN A 310 12.65 9.62 4.47
CA ASN A 310 11.77 8.59 3.89
C ASN A 310 10.33 8.71 4.42
N ALA A 311 10.17 9.24 5.64
CA ALA A 311 8.89 9.45 6.31
C ALA A 311 8.88 10.75 7.13
N GLY A 312 7.68 11.22 7.49
CA GLY A 312 7.51 12.40 8.34
C GLY A 312 7.64 12.04 9.82
N ILE A 313 8.48 12.77 10.55
CA ILE A 313 8.78 12.56 11.97
C ILE A 313 8.22 13.71 12.81
N ILE A 314 7.46 13.36 13.84
CA ILE A 314 6.87 14.27 14.83
C ILE A 314 7.22 13.81 16.25
N LYS A 315 7.09 14.70 17.23
CA LYS A 315 7.34 14.39 18.63
C LYS A 315 6.15 13.63 19.22
N PHE A 316 6.41 12.45 19.79
CA PHE A 316 5.42 11.72 20.60
C PHE A 316 5.45 12.22 22.06
N ASP A 317 6.66 12.30 22.63
CA ASP A 317 6.95 12.92 23.92
C ASP A 317 8.41 13.39 23.99
N ASP A 318 8.90 13.77 25.18
CA ASP A 318 10.28 14.24 25.34
C ASP A 318 11.35 13.15 25.08
N LYS A 319 10.95 11.88 25.09
CA LYS A 319 11.84 10.71 24.95
C LYS A 319 11.67 10.00 23.62
N TRP A 320 10.54 10.18 22.95
CA TRP A 320 10.17 9.44 21.74
C TRP A 320 9.65 10.35 20.65
N ASN A 321 10.05 10.03 19.41
CA ASN A 321 9.46 10.56 18.19
C ASN A 321 8.61 9.46 17.52
N PHE A 322 7.58 9.89 16.80
CA PHE A 322 6.72 9.06 15.98
C PHE A 322 6.91 9.42 14.52
N SER A 323 6.92 8.41 13.65
CA SER A 323 7.04 8.54 12.20
C SER A 323 5.84 7.90 11.53
N LEU A 324 5.36 8.47 10.42
CA LEU A 324 4.28 7.91 9.61
C LEU A 324 4.54 8.12 8.13
N LYS A 325 4.25 7.09 7.34
CA LYS A 325 4.35 7.08 5.89
C LYS A 325 3.21 6.24 5.30
N VAL A 326 2.71 6.67 4.16
CA VAL A 326 1.78 5.92 3.31
C VAL A 326 2.30 6.00 1.88
N GLU A 327 2.33 4.86 1.19
CA GLU A 327 2.76 4.69 -0.20
C GLU A 327 1.63 4.06 -1.03
N THR A 328 1.83 4.01 -2.36
CA THR A 328 0.89 3.38 -3.30
C THR A 328 1.56 2.32 -4.15
N HIS A 329 0.86 1.24 -4.48
CA HIS A 329 1.41 0.15 -5.31
C HIS A 329 0.48 -0.30 -6.47
N ASN A 330 -0.13 0.68 -7.13
CA ASN A 330 -1.28 0.49 -8.04
C ASN A 330 -0.96 -0.36 -9.30
N SER A 331 0.07 0.00 -10.09
CA SER A 331 0.34 -0.68 -11.37
C SER A 331 0.75 -2.14 -11.18
N PRO A 332 1.65 -2.47 -10.22
CA PRO A 332 2.03 -3.86 -10.02
C PRO A 332 0.88 -4.68 -9.45
N SER A 333 0.03 -4.12 -8.56
CA SER A 333 -1.18 -4.79 -8.08
C SER A 333 -2.26 -5.00 -9.15
N ALA A 334 -2.23 -4.25 -10.25
CA ALA A 334 -3.09 -4.50 -11.40
C ALA A 334 -2.63 -5.73 -12.21
N LEU A 335 -1.31 -5.96 -12.28
CA LEU A 335 -0.69 -7.06 -13.04
C LEU A 335 -0.56 -8.36 -12.23
N ASP A 336 -0.11 -8.24 -10.98
CA ASP A 336 -0.03 -9.31 -9.99
C ASP A 336 -0.58 -8.80 -8.65
N PRO A 337 -1.88 -8.98 -8.40
CA PRO A 337 -2.53 -8.48 -7.18
C PRO A 337 -1.83 -8.86 -5.88
N TYR A 338 -1.33 -10.11 -5.77
CA TYR A 338 -0.63 -10.58 -4.57
C TYR A 338 0.77 -9.98 -4.48
N GLY A 339 1.61 -10.19 -5.50
CA GLY A 339 3.00 -9.73 -5.52
C GLY A 339 3.11 -8.22 -5.37
N GLY A 340 2.30 -7.45 -6.10
CA GLY A 340 2.28 -5.99 -5.99
C GLY A 340 1.84 -5.49 -4.61
N ALA A 341 0.87 -6.15 -3.97
CA ALA A 341 0.39 -5.71 -2.67
C ALA A 341 1.36 -6.06 -1.52
N ILE A 342 1.97 -7.25 -1.54
CA ILE A 342 2.95 -7.63 -0.52
C ILE A 342 4.18 -6.72 -0.59
N THR A 343 4.65 -6.35 -1.79
CA THR A 343 5.76 -5.40 -1.96
C THR A 343 5.38 -3.98 -1.56
N GLY A 344 4.11 -3.60 -1.71
CA GLY A 344 3.56 -2.35 -1.16
C GLY A 344 3.76 -2.25 0.35
N ILE A 345 3.26 -3.22 1.12
CA ILE A 345 3.32 -3.16 2.58
C ILE A 345 4.74 -3.34 3.13
N VAL A 346 5.52 -4.27 2.59
CA VAL A 346 6.92 -4.42 3.04
C VAL A 346 7.79 -3.28 2.53
N GLY A 347 7.44 -2.60 1.44
CA GLY A 347 8.09 -1.39 0.97
C GLY A 347 7.96 -0.25 1.99
N VAL A 348 6.74 0.10 2.38
CA VAL A 348 6.50 1.18 3.36
C VAL A 348 7.02 0.84 4.77
N ASN A 349 7.09 -0.44 5.14
CA ASN A 349 7.81 -0.86 6.34
C ASN A 349 9.28 -0.43 6.28
N ARG A 350 9.94 -0.54 5.11
CA ARG A 350 11.33 -0.10 4.93
C ARG A 350 11.49 1.41 4.99
N ASP A 351 10.53 2.18 4.48
CA ASP A 351 10.53 3.64 4.65
C ASP A 351 10.61 4.03 6.12
N ILE A 352 9.84 3.35 6.98
CA ILE A 352 9.86 3.59 8.43
C ILE A 352 11.16 3.08 9.07
N LEU A 353 11.71 1.95 8.63
CA LEU A 353 13.03 1.48 9.05
C LEU A 353 14.17 2.39 8.57
N GLY A 354 13.96 3.17 7.51
CA GLY A 354 14.89 4.17 6.97
C GLY A 354 14.71 5.57 7.57
N ALA A 355 13.57 5.87 8.19
CA ALA A 355 13.28 7.17 8.78
C ALA A 355 14.17 7.47 10.00
N GLY A 356 14.86 8.62 9.98
CA GLY A 356 15.91 8.95 10.94
C GLY A 356 17.03 7.91 10.95
N LEU A 357 17.54 7.56 12.12
CA LEU A 357 18.48 6.44 12.30
C LEU A 357 17.77 5.07 12.40
N GLY A 358 16.51 4.99 11.97
CA GLY A 358 15.70 3.78 11.86
C GLY A 358 14.65 3.66 12.95
N CYS A 359 13.37 3.79 12.57
CA CYS A 359 12.23 3.66 13.48
C CYS A 359 11.81 2.20 13.64
N LYS A 360 11.31 1.82 14.82
CA LYS A 360 10.64 0.54 15.02
C LYS A 360 9.22 0.64 14.51
N CYS A 361 8.84 -0.14 13.49
CA CYS A 361 7.45 -0.25 13.05
C CYS A 361 6.56 -0.76 14.19
N ILE A 362 5.43 -0.09 14.45
CA ILE A 362 4.51 -0.39 15.54
C ILE A 362 3.06 -0.58 15.09
N LEU A 363 2.71 -0.15 13.87
CA LEU A 363 1.39 -0.30 13.28
C LEU A 363 1.47 -0.26 11.76
N ASN A 364 0.51 -0.90 11.10
CA ASN A 364 0.19 -0.76 9.69
C ASN A 364 -1.21 -0.19 9.50
N THR A 365 -1.46 0.34 8.30
CA THR A 365 -2.78 0.74 7.82
C THR A 365 -2.91 0.44 6.33
N ASP A 366 -4.09 0.02 5.88
CA ASP A 366 -4.35 -0.30 4.48
C ASP A 366 -5.65 0.31 3.94
N VAL A 367 -5.58 0.92 2.75
CA VAL A 367 -6.77 1.42 2.06
C VAL A 367 -6.76 0.93 0.63
N PHE A 368 -7.88 0.37 0.17
CA PHE A 368 -8.00 -0.20 -1.16
C PHE A 368 -9.17 0.39 -1.94
N CYS A 369 -8.98 0.54 -3.26
CA CYS A 369 -10.03 0.90 -4.18
C CYS A 369 -10.18 -0.12 -5.31
N PHE A 370 -11.38 -0.67 -5.48
CA PHE A 370 -11.69 -1.69 -6.47
C PHE A 370 -12.96 -1.38 -7.26
N ALA A 371 -13.12 -2.00 -8.43
CA ALA A 371 -14.44 -2.16 -9.02
C ALA A 371 -15.25 -3.21 -8.23
N SER A 372 -16.56 -3.29 -8.48
CA SER A 372 -17.43 -4.23 -7.78
C SER A 372 -16.92 -5.68 -7.89
N PRO A 373 -16.79 -6.43 -6.79
CA PRO A 373 -16.44 -7.85 -6.85
C PRO A 373 -17.58 -8.71 -7.43
N PHE A 374 -18.73 -8.09 -7.72
CA PHE A 374 -19.89 -8.67 -8.38
C PHE A 374 -20.03 -8.15 -9.83
N TYR A 375 -18.96 -7.63 -10.42
CA TYR A 375 -18.97 -7.14 -11.79
C TYR A 375 -19.37 -8.24 -12.79
N GLU A 376 -20.44 -8.01 -13.57
CA GLU A 376 -20.96 -8.97 -14.55
C GLU A 376 -20.60 -8.61 -16.00
N GLY A 377 -19.95 -7.46 -16.21
CA GLY A 377 -19.58 -6.97 -17.54
C GLY A 377 -18.40 -7.72 -18.18
N GLU A 378 -18.12 -7.39 -19.43
CA GLU A 378 -16.91 -7.88 -20.10
C GLU A 378 -15.65 -7.30 -19.44
N ILE A 379 -14.66 -8.16 -19.19
CA ILE A 379 -13.36 -7.75 -18.66
C ILE A 379 -12.47 -7.37 -19.84
N PRO A 380 -11.98 -6.11 -19.93
CA PRO A 380 -11.06 -5.72 -20.99
C PRO A 380 -9.78 -6.56 -21.00
N PRO A 381 -9.11 -6.71 -22.16
CA PRO A 381 -7.89 -7.49 -22.29
C PRO A 381 -6.84 -7.15 -21.22
N ARG A 382 -6.14 -8.18 -20.71
CA ARG A 382 -5.12 -8.09 -19.65
C ARG A 382 -5.59 -7.65 -18.27
N LEU A 383 -6.84 -7.21 -18.10
CA LEU A 383 -7.39 -6.94 -16.78
C LEU A 383 -7.89 -8.23 -16.14
N MET A 384 -7.94 -8.24 -14.80
CA MET A 384 -8.48 -9.35 -14.01
C MET A 384 -9.86 -8.98 -13.48
N HIS A 385 -10.69 -9.99 -13.23
CA HIS A 385 -11.96 -9.78 -12.55
C HIS A 385 -11.75 -9.11 -11.17
N PRO A 386 -12.50 -8.07 -10.79
CA PRO A 386 -12.24 -7.30 -9.57
C PRO A 386 -12.21 -8.15 -8.29
N ARG A 387 -13.02 -9.20 -8.21
CA ARG A 387 -12.99 -10.18 -7.11
C ARG A 387 -11.63 -10.85 -6.94
N ARG A 388 -10.97 -11.20 -8.05
CA ARG A 388 -9.62 -11.81 -8.05
C ARG A 388 -8.58 -10.79 -7.59
N VAL A 389 -8.70 -9.54 -8.06
CA VAL A 389 -7.81 -8.44 -7.66
C VAL A 389 -7.93 -8.18 -6.16
N LEU A 390 -9.15 -8.02 -5.64
CA LEU A 390 -9.41 -7.79 -4.21
C LEU A 390 -8.80 -8.89 -3.35
N ARG A 391 -9.10 -10.17 -3.64
CA ARG A 391 -8.58 -11.32 -2.88
C ARG A 391 -7.05 -11.36 -2.90
N GLY A 392 -6.43 -11.11 -4.05
CA GLY A 392 -4.97 -11.12 -4.18
C GLY A 392 -4.30 -9.97 -3.43
N VAL A 393 -4.83 -8.75 -3.56
CA VAL A 393 -4.30 -7.57 -2.86
C VAL A 393 -4.40 -7.75 -1.35
N HIS A 394 -5.59 -8.10 -0.84
CA HIS A 394 -5.82 -8.34 0.59
C HIS A 394 -4.88 -9.42 1.13
N GLN A 395 -4.75 -10.54 0.42
CA GLN A 395 -3.86 -11.63 0.81
C GLN A 395 -2.39 -11.18 0.85
N GLY A 396 -1.94 -10.36 -0.10
CA GLY A 396 -0.57 -9.82 -0.15
C GLY A 396 -0.26 -8.90 1.02
N VAL A 397 -1.13 -7.93 1.31
CA VAL A 397 -0.96 -7.02 2.46
C VAL A 397 -1.00 -7.80 3.78
N LYS A 398 -1.95 -8.72 3.92
CA LYS A 398 -2.09 -9.55 5.12
C LYS A 398 -0.84 -10.37 5.40
N ASP A 399 -0.33 -11.07 4.40
CA ASP A 399 0.85 -11.91 4.58
C ASP A 399 2.07 -11.06 4.94
N GLY A 400 2.26 -9.92 4.24
CA GLY A 400 3.33 -8.99 4.56
C GLY A 400 3.26 -8.47 6.01
N GLY A 401 2.12 -7.92 6.43
CA GLY A 401 1.93 -7.39 7.78
C GLY A 401 2.07 -8.45 8.88
N ASN A 402 1.32 -9.56 8.76
CA ASN A 402 1.28 -10.62 9.76
C ASN A 402 2.65 -11.30 9.92
N GLN A 403 3.32 -11.63 8.82
CA GLN A 403 4.63 -12.29 8.87
C GLN A 403 5.75 -11.35 9.32
N SER A 404 5.63 -10.04 9.06
CA SER A 404 6.51 -9.03 9.66
C SER A 404 6.26 -8.80 11.16
N GLY A 405 5.11 -9.26 11.68
CA GLY A 405 4.72 -9.08 13.08
C GLY A 405 4.38 -7.63 13.43
N ILE A 406 3.70 -6.93 12.51
CA ILE A 406 3.24 -5.56 12.67
C ILE A 406 1.70 -5.57 12.58
N PRO A 407 0.97 -5.06 13.59
CA PRO A 407 -0.48 -5.13 13.60
C PRO A 407 -1.08 -4.13 12.62
N ASP A 408 -2.14 -4.51 11.90
CA ASP A 408 -2.95 -3.54 11.17
C ASP A 408 -3.96 -2.89 12.13
N VAL A 409 -4.04 -1.56 12.14
CA VAL A 409 -4.87 -0.82 13.11
C VAL A 409 -5.96 0.03 12.48
N ASN A 410 -5.94 0.27 11.17
CA ASN A 410 -6.88 1.15 10.48
C ASN A 410 -6.91 0.89 8.97
N GLY A 411 -8.05 1.07 8.33
CA GLY A 411 -8.14 0.92 6.89
C GLY A 411 -9.52 1.15 6.30
N ALA A 412 -9.63 1.06 4.97
CA ALA A 412 -10.89 1.21 4.24
C ALA A 412 -10.89 0.44 2.91
N ILE A 413 -12.07 0.02 2.45
CA ILE A 413 -12.25 -0.57 1.11
C ILE A 413 -13.35 0.21 0.39
N VAL A 414 -12.98 0.89 -0.69
CA VAL A 414 -13.85 1.76 -1.48
C VAL A 414 -14.12 1.14 -2.85
N PHE A 415 -15.36 1.20 -3.31
CA PHE A 415 -15.80 0.62 -4.55
C PHE A 415 -16.28 1.69 -5.54
N HIS A 416 -15.75 1.62 -6.76
CA HIS A 416 -16.21 2.42 -7.90
C HIS A 416 -15.84 1.71 -9.21
N GLU A 417 -16.78 1.61 -10.15
CA GLU A 417 -16.62 0.80 -11.38
C GLU A 417 -15.38 1.16 -12.21
N ARG A 418 -15.02 2.45 -12.32
CA ARG A 418 -13.81 2.91 -13.02
C ARG A 418 -12.48 2.39 -12.44
N PHE A 419 -12.44 1.87 -11.20
CA PHE A 419 -11.25 1.16 -10.69
C PHE A 419 -11.05 -0.21 -11.35
N LEU A 420 -11.94 -0.64 -12.25
CA LEU A 420 -11.71 -1.76 -13.16
C LEU A 420 -10.45 -1.54 -13.99
N GLY A 421 -10.20 -0.30 -14.46
CA GLY A 421 -9.02 0.03 -15.24
C GLY A 421 -7.72 -0.13 -14.45
N LYS A 422 -7.75 0.22 -13.15
CA LYS A 422 -6.61 0.09 -12.25
C LYS A 422 -7.08 0.14 -10.79
N PRO A 423 -6.76 -0.85 -9.94
CA PRO A 423 -7.02 -0.78 -8.51
C PRO A 423 -6.10 0.27 -7.87
N LEU A 424 -6.54 0.84 -6.75
CA LEU A 424 -5.66 1.64 -5.89
C LEU A 424 -5.33 0.85 -4.64
N VAL A 425 -4.05 0.77 -4.32
CA VAL A 425 -3.52 0.02 -3.18
C VAL A 425 -2.64 0.94 -2.38
N PHE A 426 -3.18 1.45 -1.26
CA PHE A 426 -2.46 2.27 -0.31
C PHE A 426 -1.99 1.40 0.86
N CYS A 427 -0.71 1.52 1.20
CA CYS A 427 -0.11 0.82 2.34
C CYS A 427 0.60 1.85 3.21
N GLY A 428 0.35 1.82 4.51
CA GLY A 428 0.95 2.72 5.48
C GLY A 428 1.56 2.01 6.67
N THR A 429 2.57 2.63 7.25
CA THR A 429 3.25 2.13 8.45
C THR A 429 3.60 3.29 9.37
N GLY A 430 3.35 3.10 10.67
CA GLY A 430 3.78 4.01 11.73
C GLY A 430 4.93 3.41 12.54
N GLY A 431 5.89 4.25 12.94
CA GLY A 431 7.08 3.84 13.69
C GLY A 431 7.43 4.72 14.88
N LEU A 432 8.13 4.14 15.86
CA LEU A 432 8.62 4.86 17.04
C LEU A 432 10.15 4.81 17.10
N ILE A 433 10.77 5.92 17.45
CA ILE A 433 12.22 6.02 17.64
C ILE A 433 12.54 6.84 18.91
N PRO A 434 13.57 6.50 19.70
CA PRO A 434 14.01 7.39 20.77
C PRO A 434 14.34 8.77 20.21
N ALA A 435 14.05 9.85 20.93
CA ALA A 435 14.36 11.21 20.46
C ALA A 435 15.88 11.45 20.33
N THR A 436 16.68 10.68 21.06
CA THR A 436 18.14 10.70 21.03
C THR A 436 18.68 9.27 20.95
N VAL A 437 19.61 9.02 20.04
CA VAL A 437 20.31 7.75 19.84
C VAL A 437 21.81 8.03 19.92
N ALA A 438 22.56 7.25 20.70
CA ALA A 438 24.01 7.42 20.87
C ALA A 438 24.46 8.88 21.19
N GLY A 439 23.64 9.64 21.91
CA GLY A 439 23.95 11.02 22.31
C GLY A 439 23.62 12.11 21.28
N LYS A 440 23.08 11.77 20.11
CA LYS A 440 22.64 12.71 19.07
C LYS A 440 21.12 12.59 18.79
N PRO A 441 20.46 13.66 18.33
CA PRO A 441 19.06 13.57 17.91
C PRO A 441 18.86 12.48 16.85
N SER A 442 17.82 11.65 17.02
CA SER A 442 17.67 10.45 16.18
C SER A 442 17.25 10.70 14.74
N HIS A 443 16.79 11.92 14.44
CA HIS A 443 16.42 12.36 13.09
C HIS A 443 17.60 12.97 12.32
N GLU A 444 18.73 13.25 12.99
CA GLU A 444 19.94 13.73 12.34
C GLU A 444 20.71 12.53 11.76
N LYS A 445 20.57 12.35 10.44
CA LYS A 445 21.27 11.32 9.65
C LYS A 445 21.98 11.97 8.46
N GLY A 446 23.10 11.41 8.03
CA GLY A 446 23.86 11.88 6.87
C GLY A 446 25.05 10.98 6.56
N ALA A 447 25.29 10.73 5.28
CA ALA A 447 26.47 9.98 4.85
C ALA A 447 27.69 10.91 4.82
N GLU A 448 28.80 10.47 5.40
CA GLU A 448 30.03 11.26 5.47
C GLU A 448 31.08 10.75 4.46
N PRO A 449 31.94 11.62 3.92
CA PRO A 449 33.07 11.19 3.10
C PRO A 449 34.00 10.24 3.88
N GLY A 450 34.26 9.06 3.32
CA GLY A 450 35.04 8.00 3.94
C GLY A 450 34.21 6.89 4.59
N ASP A 451 32.92 7.11 4.84
CA ASP A 451 32.03 6.07 5.32
C ASP A 451 31.85 4.97 4.26
N LEU A 452 31.77 3.73 4.73
CA LEU A 452 31.53 2.56 3.88
C LEU A 452 30.07 2.56 3.41
N ILE A 453 29.87 2.21 2.13
CA ILE A 453 28.55 1.91 1.57
C ILE A 453 28.26 0.44 1.86
N VAL A 454 27.28 0.16 2.72
CA VAL A 454 26.91 -1.20 3.10
C VAL A 454 25.48 -1.48 2.70
N MET A 455 25.28 -2.52 1.90
CA MET A 455 23.95 -3.06 1.60
C MET A 455 23.64 -4.20 2.59
N CYS A 456 22.44 -4.24 3.15
CA CYS A 456 21.99 -5.40 3.94
C CYS A 456 20.61 -5.89 3.51
N GLY A 457 20.34 -7.18 3.75
CA GLY A 457 19.04 -7.81 3.52
C GLY A 457 19.01 -8.76 2.33
N GLY A 458 18.06 -8.57 1.40
CA GLY A 458 17.81 -9.44 0.25
C GLY A 458 18.92 -9.42 -0.81
N ARG A 459 19.01 -10.49 -1.62
CA ARG A 459 19.94 -10.58 -2.76
C ARG A 459 19.38 -9.91 -4.01
N ILE A 460 20.27 -9.48 -4.90
CA ILE A 460 19.92 -8.81 -6.15
C ILE A 460 19.53 -9.82 -7.24
N GLY A 461 18.42 -9.57 -7.93
CA GLY A 461 17.97 -10.32 -9.11
C GLY A 461 17.39 -9.38 -10.18
N LYS A 462 16.89 -9.93 -11.29
CA LYS A 462 16.17 -9.17 -12.33
C LYS A 462 14.76 -8.74 -11.93
N ASP A 463 14.51 -8.63 -10.63
CA ASP A 463 13.21 -8.29 -10.06
C ASP A 463 12.94 -6.79 -10.22
N GLY A 464 11.83 -6.43 -10.85
CA GLY A 464 11.35 -5.04 -10.93
C GLY A 464 12.26 -4.07 -11.68
N ILE A 465 13.16 -4.56 -12.54
CA ILE A 465 13.92 -3.69 -13.45
C ILE A 465 12.92 -2.89 -14.29
N HIS A 466 13.13 -1.57 -14.37
CA HIS A 466 12.21 -0.60 -14.99
C HIS A 466 10.88 -0.42 -14.25
N GLY A 467 10.77 -0.80 -12.98
CA GLY A 467 9.56 -0.60 -12.17
C GLY A 467 9.15 0.87 -12.00
N ALA A 468 10.13 1.75 -11.71
CA ALA A 468 9.91 3.19 -11.62
C ALA A 468 9.44 3.85 -12.93
N THR A 469 10.06 3.48 -14.06
CA THR A 469 9.69 3.99 -15.39
C THR A 469 8.34 3.43 -15.82
N PHE A 470 8.09 2.15 -15.59
CA PHE A 470 6.79 1.50 -15.85
C PHE A 470 5.64 2.12 -15.03
N SER A 471 5.87 2.42 -13.76
CA SER A 471 4.87 3.08 -12.90
C SER A 471 4.56 4.52 -13.33
N SER A 472 5.42 5.11 -14.18
CA SER A 472 5.25 6.43 -14.77
C SER A 472 4.51 6.41 -16.12
N GLU A 473 4.00 5.25 -16.56
CA GLU A 473 3.25 5.07 -17.82
C GLU A 473 1.84 4.47 -17.60
N GLU A 474 0.95 4.64 -18.58
CA GLU A 474 -0.37 3.98 -18.61
C GLU A 474 -0.21 2.47 -18.84
N LEU A 475 -1.17 1.64 -18.40
CA LEU A 475 -1.13 0.19 -18.70
C LEU A 475 -1.47 -0.08 -20.19
N HIS A 476 -0.61 -0.81 -20.93
CA HIS A 476 -0.77 -1.03 -22.38
C HIS A 476 -0.24 -2.40 -22.88
N GLU A 477 -0.31 -2.68 -24.19
CA GLU A 477 0.09 -3.96 -24.81
C GLU A 477 1.59 -4.32 -24.68
N GLY A 478 2.45 -3.36 -24.37
CA GLY A 478 3.90 -3.56 -24.25
C GLY A 478 4.40 -3.70 -22.82
N SER A 479 3.51 -3.62 -21.82
CA SER A 479 3.89 -3.64 -20.40
C SER A 479 4.66 -4.92 -20.04
N PRO A 480 5.90 -4.83 -19.51
CA PRO A 480 6.78 -5.96 -19.32
C PRO A 480 6.39 -6.82 -18.08
N ALA A 481 6.49 -8.14 -18.24
CA ALA A 481 6.25 -9.12 -17.17
C ALA A 481 7.30 -9.10 -16.05
N THR A 482 8.46 -8.48 -16.28
CA THR A 482 9.60 -8.39 -15.35
C THR A 482 9.34 -7.44 -14.17
N ALA A 483 8.25 -6.68 -14.20
CA ALA A 483 7.83 -5.76 -13.14
C ALA A 483 7.27 -6.48 -11.90
N VAL A 484 7.00 -7.79 -11.96
CA VAL A 484 6.43 -8.54 -10.84
C VAL A 484 7.51 -8.90 -9.83
N GLN A 485 7.33 -8.46 -8.59
CA GLN A 485 8.20 -8.72 -7.46
C GLN A 485 7.49 -9.63 -6.43
N ILE A 486 8.27 -10.36 -5.65
CA ILE A 486 7.77 -11.16 -4.53
C ILE A 486 8.47 -10.64 -3.27
N GLY A 487 7.69 -10.16 -2.29
CA GLY A 487 8.21 -9.75 -0.99
C GLY A 487 8.51 -10.93 -0.07
N ASP A 488 9.47 -10.77 0.83
CA ASP A 488 9.94 -11.73 1.85
C ASP A 488 9.90 -11.07 3.24
N ALA A 489 8.72 -11.10 3.86
CA ALA A 489 8.49 -10.49 5.17
C ALA A 489 9.40 -11.05 6.29
N ILE A 490 9.85 -12.31 6.18
CA ILE A 490 10.75 -12.95 7.15
C ILE A 490 12.15 -12.36 7.05
N THR A 491 12.68 -12.19 5.83
CA THR A 491 13.96 -11.51 5.61
C THR A 491 13.90 -10.07 6.12
N GLN A 492 12.82 -9.35 5.83
CA GLN A 492 12.62 -8.00 6.38
C GLN A 492 12.60 -8.00 7.91
N LYS A 493 11.95 -8.98 8.55
CA LYS A 493 11.88 -9.06 10.01
C LYS A 493 13.26 -9.26 10.64
N LYS A 494 14.06 -10.20 10.11
CA LYS A 494 15.46 -10.42 10.54
C LYS A 494 16.29 -9.14 10.41
N MET A 495 16.15 -8.46 9.26
CA MET A 495 16.83 -7.19 8.97
C MET A 495 16.38 -6.07 9.93
N ALA A 496 15.08 -5.92 10.20
CA ALA A 496 14.57 -4.91 11.11
C ALA A 496 15.14 -5.07 12.53
N ASP A 497 15.15 -6.28 13.08
CA ASP A 497 15.69 -6.53 14.42
C ASP A 497 17.20 -6.26 14.48
N PHE A 498 17.93 -6.57 13.42
CA PHE A 498 19.34 -6.23 13.25
C PHE A 498 19.58 -4.71 13.25
N LEU A 499 18.84 -3.97 12.42
CA LEU A 499 19.00 -2.53 12.25
C LEU A 499 18.74 -1.75 13.54
N LEU A 500 17.71 -2.15 14.30
CA LEU A 500 17.37 -1.51 15.57
C LEU A 500 18.49 -1.70 16.61
N GLU A 501 19.11 -2.89 16.68
CA GLU A 501 20.25 -3.13 17.57
C GLU A 501 21.50 -2.37 17.09
N ALA A 502 21.78 -2.35 15.78
CA ALA A 502 22.89 -1.61 15.20
C ALA A 502 22.78 -0.10 15.45
N ARG A 503 21.55 0.45 15.37
CA ARG A 503 21.22 1.84 15.69
C ARG A 503 21.54 2.14 17.15
N ASP A 504 21.03 1.33 18.08
CA ASP A 504 21.19 1.56 19.51
C ASP A 504 22.66 1.49 19.96
N LEU A 505 23.48 0.72 19.24
CA LEU A 505 24.93 0.65 19.40
C LEU A 505 25.70 1.77 18.68
N GLY A 506 25.03 2.58 17.85
CA GLY A 506 25.63 3.69 17.11
C GLY A 506 26.55 3.25 15.97
N LEU A 507 26.29 2.10 15.32
CA LEU A 507 27.20 1.51 14.35
C LEU A 507 27.12 2.11 12.94
N PHE A 508 26.17 3.01 12.66
CA PHE A 508 26.02 3.66 11.36
C PHE A 508 25.59 5.13 11.51
N SER A 509 25.89 5.94 10.50
CA SER A 509 25.64 7.39 10.45
C SER A 509 24.37 7.75 9.66
N CYS A 510 24.00 6.90 8.69
CA CYS A 510 22.83 7.09 7.83
C CYS A 510 22.29 5.76 7.32
N ILE A 511 20.99 5.74 7.02
CA ILE A 511 20.28 4.60 6.44
C ILE A 511 19.15 5.09 5.52
N THR A 512 18.90 4.35 4.44
CA THR A 512 17.72 4.51 3.57
C THR A 512 17.28 3.17 3.01
N ASP A 513 16.02 3.06 2.59
CA ASP A 513 15.52 1.88 1.89
C ASP A 513 16.05 1.78 0.45
N ASP A 514 16.11 0.56 -0.07
CA ASP A 514 16.26 0.31 -1.49
C ASP A 514 14.87 -0.01 -2.09
N GLY A 515 14.27 1.00 -2.71
CA GLY A 515 12.97 0.93 -3.37
C GLY A 515 13.08 1.08 -4.89
N ALA A 516 12.34 2.03 -5.45
CA ALA A 516 12.37 2.35 -6.87
C ALA A 516 13.78 2.77 -7.32
N GLY A 517 14.31 2.11 -8.37
CA GLY A 517 15.69 2.29 -8.82
C GLY A 517 16.78 1.66 -7.96
N GLY A 518 16.43 0.97 -6.87
CA GLY A 518 17.37 0.20 -6.07
C GLY A 518 18.58 0.99 -5.57
N LEU A 519 19.77 0.40 -5.71
CA LEU A 519 21.04 0.96 -5.26
C LEU A 519 21.38 2.28 -5.96
N SER A 520 20.92 2.47 -7.20
CA SER A 520 21.09 3.72 -7.94
C SER A 520 20.46 4.91 -7.22
N SER A 521 19.22 4.74 -6.74
CA SER A 521 18.50 5.80 -6.01
C SER A 521 19.09 5.96 -4.61
N SER A 522 19.20 4.88 -3.84
CA SER A 522 19.60 4.96 -2.43
C SER A 522 21.02 5.52 -2.26
N ILE A 523 22.01 4.97 -2.98
CA ILE A 523 23.39 5.47 -2.93
C ILE A 523 23.46 6.87 -3.56
N GLY A 524 22.78 7.09 -4.69
CA GLY A 524 22.77 8.39 -5.38
C GLY A 524 22.17 9.53 -4.55
N GLU A 525 21.15 9.26 -3.75
CA GLU A 525 20.54 10.23 -2.84
C GLU A 525 21.42 10.47 -1.60
N MET A 526 21.91 9.41 -0.95
CA MET A 526 22.82 9.51 0.19
C MET A 526 24.11 10.26 -0.17
N ALA A 527 24.63 10.04 -1.39
CA ALA A 527 25.84 10.68 -1.89
C ALA A 527 25.70 12.20 -2.07
N ARG A 528 24.48 12.78 -2.04
CA ARG A 528 24.31 14.24 -2.02
C ARG A 528 24.88 14.86 -0.75
N ALA A 529 24.82 14.16 0.38
CA ALA A 529 25.35 14.64 1.66
C ALA A 529 26.88 14.58 1.70
N SER A 530 27.48 13.47 1.25
CA SER A 530 28.93 13.29 1.20
C SER A 530 29.59 14.08 0.06
N GLY A 531 28.87 14.31 -1.04
CA GLY A 531 29.36 14.94 -2.25
C GLY A 531 29.88 13.96 -3.31
N GLY A 532 29.57 12.67 -3.21
CA GLY A 532 30.00 11.64 -4.17
C GLY A 532 29.99 10.22 -3.59
N ALA A 533 30.17 9.23 -4.45
CA ALA A 533 30.27 7.82 -4.08
C ALA A 533 31.10 7.02 -5.08
N GLU A 534 31.87 6.07 -4.58
CA GLU A 534 32.55 5.02 -5.36
C GLU A 534 31.89 3.67 -5.05
N VAL A 535 31.32 3.02 -6.08
CA VAL A 535 30.52 1.78 -5.93
C VAL A 535 31.11 0.66 -6.78
N HIS A 536 31.32 -0.52 -6.19
CA HIS A 536 31.82 -1.73 -6.86
C HIS A 536 30.68 -2.75 -6.99
N LEU A 537 30.08 -2.82 -8.18
CA LEU A 537 28.87 -3.59 -8.42
C LEU A 537 29.10 -5.11 -8.46
N ASP A 538 30.33 -5.55 -8.79
CA ASP A 538 30.71 -6.96 -8.77
C ASP A 538 30.77 -7.57 -7.34
N ARG A 539 30.71 -6.73 -6.31
CA ARG A 539 30.67 -7.18 -4.90
C ARG A 539 29.26 -7.51 -4.43
N ALA A 540 28.23 -7.02 -5.11
CA ALA A 540 26.85 -7.15 -4.63
C ALA A 540 26.38 -8.62 -4.65
N PRO A 541 25.67 -9.08 -3.60
CA PRO A 541 25.23 -10.47 -3.54
C PRO A 541 24.07 -10.70 -4.52
N LEU A 542 24.24 -11.64 -5.45
CA LEU A 542 23.28 -11.93 -6.52
C LEU A 542 22.49 -13.22 -6.23
N LYS A 543 21.21 -13.27 -6.65
CA LYS A 543 20.39 -14.49 -6.64
C LYS A 543 20.90 -15.53 -7.64
N TYR A 544 21.39 -15.05 -8.79
CA TYR A 544 21.97 -15.86 -9.86
C TYR A 544 23.01 -15.02 -10.64
N PRO A 545 24.03 -15.65 -11.23
CA PRO A 545 25.04 -14.95 -12.03
C PRO A 545 24.46 -14.43 -13.35
N GLY A 546 25.19 -13.51 -14.00
CA GLY A 546 24.91 -13.08 -15.38
C GLY A 546 24.14 -11.77 -15.54
N LEU A 547 23.76 -11.11 -14.44
CA LEU A 547 23.20 -9.75 -14.46
C LEU A 547 24.21 -8.76 -15.08
N ALA A 548 23.75 -7.91 -16.00
CA ALA A 548 24.55 -6.79 -16.49
C ALA A 548 24.76 -5.75 -15.37
N PRO A 549 25.82 -4.94 -15.40
CA PRO A 549 26.11 -4.02 -14.30
C PRO A 549 24.98 -3.02 -14.01
N TRP A 550 24.31 -2.51 -15.04
CA TRP A 550 23.14 -1.64 -14.85
C TRP A 550 21.95 -2.38 -14.24
N GLU A 551 21.74 -3.66 -14.57
CA GLU A 551 20.69 -4.49 -13.96
C GLU A 551 20.96 -4.70 -12.46
N ILE A 552 22.23 -4.86 -12.07
CA ILE A 552 22.62 -4.98 -10.65
C ILE A 552 22.28 -3.69 -9.90
N PHE A 553 22.64 -2.55 -10.48
CA PHE A 553 22.52 -1.26 -9.80
C PHE A 553 21.08 -0.75 -9.71
N LEU A 554 20.27 -0.99 -10.75
CA LEU A 554 18.88 -0.56 -10.81
C LEU A 554 17.86 -1.60 -10.34
N SER A 555 18.30 -2.83 -10.03
CA SER A 555 17.41 -3.88 -9.52
C SER A 555 16.54 -3.36 -8.39
N GLU A 556 15.24 -3.64 -8.45
CA GLU A 556 14.27 -3.32 -7.41
C GLU A 556 13.90 -4.58 -6.60
N ALA A 557 14.84 -5.53 -6.49
CA ALA A 557 14.71 -6.67 -5.59
C ALA A 557 14.40 -6.19 -4.16
N GLN A 558 13.54 -6.93 -3.46
CA GLN A 558 12.97 -6.46 -2.20
C GLN A 558 13.85 -6.75 -0.98
N GLU A 559 13.42 -6.24 0.17
CA GLU A 559 14.05 -6.41 1.49
C GLU A 559 15.50 -5.93 1.59
N ARG A 560 15.86 -4.82 0.94
CA ARG A 560 17.20 -4.26 1.01
C ARG A 560 17.21 -2.84 1.59
N MET A 561 18.31 -2.52 2.28
CA MET A 561 18.61 -1.19 2.82
C MET A 561 20.07 -0.85 2.51
N THR A 562 20.33 0.43 2.28
CA THR A 562 21.68 0.99 2.15
C THR A 562 22.04 1.79 3.40
N LEU A 563 23.24 1.55 3.92
CA LEU A 563 23.77 2.21 5.11
C LEU A 563 25.10 2.91 4.84
N SER A 564 25.33 3.98 5.58
CA SER A 564 26.62 4.64 5.72
C SER A 564 27.25 4.21 7.05
N VAL A 565 28.33 3.43 6.97
CA VAL A 565 28.98 2.80 8.14
C VAL A 565 30.39 3.35 8.29
N PRO A 566 30.72 4.02 9.41
CA PRO A 566 32.10 4.44 9.69
C PRO A 566 33.07 3.25 9.64
N PRO A 567 34.26 3.37 9.02
CA PRO A 567 35.19 2.24 8.88
C PRO A 567 35.60 1.59 10.22
N GLU A 568 35.68 2.38 11.30
CA GLU A 568 35.95 1.88 12.66
C GLU A 568 34.84 0.99 13.23
N HIS A 569 33.64 1.01 12.63
CA HIS A 569 32.48 0.23 13.05
C HIS A 569 32.21 -0.99 12.16
N GLU A 570 32.92 -1.13 11.03
CA GLU A 570 32.74 -2.22 10.06
C GLU A 570 32.73 -3.60 10.74
N ALA A 571 33.77 -3.92 11.51
CA ALA A 571 33.91 -5.23 12.13
C ALA A 571 32.76 -5.56 13.10
N ALA A 572 32.31 -4.57 13.89
CA ALA A 572 31.21 -4.75 14.83
C ALA A 572 29.87 -4.87 14.11
N PHE A 573 29.66 -4.09 13.04
CA PHE A 573 28.46 -4.14 12.21
C PHE A 573 28.31 -5.50 11.53
N MET A 574 29.38 -6.00 10.91
CA MET A 574 29.38 -7.29 10.20
C MET A 574 29.24 -8.49 11.15
N ASP A 575 29.84 -8.44 12.35
CA ASP A 575 29.62 -9.46 13.39
C ASP A 575 28.15 -9.51 13.83
N LEU A 576 27.55 -8.33 14.07
CA LEU A 576 26.16 -8.24 14.47
C LEU A 576 25.22 -8.75 13.37
N ALA A 577 25.45 -8.39 12.11
CA ALA A 577 24.68 -8.88 10.96
C ALA A 577 24.71 -10.42 10.90
N LYS A 578 25.90 -11.01 11.05
CA LYS A 578 26.07 -12.47 11.09
C LYS A 578 25.30 -13.13 12.24
N ARG A 579 25.37 -12.58 13.46
CA ARG A 579 24.62 -13.10 14.63
C ARG A 579 23.11 -13.02 14.45
N ARG A 580 22.63 -12.03 13.70
CA ARG A 580 21.21 -11.83 13.37
C ARG A 580 20.78 -12.55 12.10
N ALA A 581 21.66 -13.34 11.48
CA ALA A 581 21.42 -14.03 10.21
C ALA A 581 20.96 -13.07 9.08
N VAL A 582 21.57 -11.88 9.03
CA VAL A 582 21.36 -10.88 7.98
C VAL A 582 22.59 -10.84 7.09
N GLU A 583 22.37 -10.96 5.77
CA GLU A 583 23.43 -10.76 4.78
C GLU A 583 23.72 -9.27 4.67
N ALA A 584 24.99 -8.89 4.89
CA ALA A 584 25.48 -7.53 4.75
C ALA A 584 26.74 -7.54 3.88
N THR A 585 26.93 -6.52 3.05
CA THR A 585 28.05 -6.47 2.10
C THR A 585 28.52 -5.04 1.87
N VAL A 586 29.83 -4.81 2.00
CA VAL A 586 30.47 -3.53 1.67
C VAL A 586 30.59 -3.41 0.16
N LEU A 587 29.87 -2.44 -0.42
CA LEU A 587 29.84 -2.19 -1.85
C LEU A 587 30.83 -1.11 -2.29
N GLY A 588 31.32 -0.29 -1.38
CA GLY A 588 32.14 0.85 -1.75
C GLY A 588 32.30 1.85 -0.61
N THR A 589 32.49 3.12 -0.97
CA THR A 589 32.76 4.19 -0.02
C THR A 589 32.12 5.48 -0.50
N PHE A 590 31.50 6.24 0.41
CA PHE A 590 31.06 7.59 0.14
C PHE A 590 32.27 8.52 -0.01
N THR A 591 32.25 9.39 -1.01
CA THR A 591 33.36 10.28 -1.34
C THR A 591 32.88 11.73 -1.40
N ASN A 592 33.80 12.65 -1.64
CA ASN A 592 33.53 14.06 -1.93
C ASN A 592 34.00 14.44 -3.34
N SER A 593 34.00 13.48 -4.28
CA SER A 593 34.57 13.66 -5.62
C SER A 593 33.72 14.53 -6.56
N GLY A 594 32.52 14.91 -6.14
CA GLY A 594 31.49 15.55 -6.95
C GLY A 594 30.74 14.57 -7.87
N ARG A 595 31.02 13.26 -7.77
CA ARG A 595 30.59 12.27 -8.76
C ARG A 595 30.04 10.99 -8.13
N LEU A 596 29.11 10.35 -8.86
CA LEU A 596 28.74 8.96 -8.68
C LEU A 596 29.57 8.11 -9.63
N GLU A 597 30.51 7.34 -9.08
CA GLU A 597 31.46 6.51 -9.83
C GLU A 597 31.17 5.04 -9.61
N CYS A 598 30.85 4.32 -10.70
CA CYS A 598 30.54 2.89 -10.63
C CYS A 598 31.67 2.07 -11.27
N TYR A 599 32.03 0.98 -10.60
CA TYR A 599 33.06 0.03 -10.99
C TYR A 599 32.46 -1.36 -11.15
N PHE A 600 32.99 -2.12 -12.10
CA PHE A 600 32.73 -3.53 -12.26
C PHE A 600 34.03 -4.24 -12.62
N GLU A 601 34.44 -5.23 -11.82
CA GLU A 601 35.72 -5.95 -11.98
C GLU A 601 36.93 -4.98 -12.03
N ASN A 602 36.94 -3.99 -11.14
CA ASN A 602 37.93 -2.90 -11.05
C ASN A 602 38.00 -1.96 -12.28
N LYS A 603 37.10 -2.07 -13.25
CA LYS A 603 36.99 -1.11 -14.35
C LYS A 603 35.91 -0.08 -14.01
N ARG A 604 36.22 1.21 -14.15
CA ARG A 604 35.20 2.26 -14.05
C ARG A 604 34.29 2.20 -15.27
N ILE A 605 33.00 2.05 -15.03
CA ILE A 605 31.98 1.88 -16.07
C ILE A 605 31.02 3.07 -16.14
N ALA A 606 30.93 3.88 -15.09
CA ALA A 606 30.14 5.11 -15.05
C ALA A 606 30.84 6.19 -14.23
N ALA A 607 30.66 7.45 -14.61
CA ALA A 607 31.03 8.61 -13.79
C ALA A 607 30.08 9.77 -14.09
N LEU A 608 29.06 9.95 -13.24
CA LEU A 608 28.05 10.99 -13.38
C LEU A 608 28.30 12.14 -12.41
N ASP A 609 28.23 13.37 -12.90
CA ASP A 609 28.24 14.56 -12.04
C ASP A 609 26.99 14.59 -11.15
N MET A 610 27.19 14.77 -9.85
CA MET A 610 26.10 14.71 -8.86
C MET A 610 25.06 15.81 -9.07
N ASN A 611 25.47 17.01 -9.51
CA ASN A 611 24.53 18.10 -9.77
C ASN A 611 23.71 17.81 -11.02
N PHE A 612 24.33 17.32 -12.10
CA PHE A 612 23.60 16.97 -13.32
C PHE A 612 22.62 15.81 -13.09
N LEU A 613 23.05 14.75 -12.40
CA LEU A 613 22.19 13.62 -12.05
C LEU A 613 20.90 14.09 -11.35
N HIS A 614 21.02 15.07 -10.46
CA HIS A 614 19.93 15.44 -9.57
C HIS A 614 19.13 16.66 -9.99
N ASP A 615 19.76 17.65 -10.63
CA ASP A 615 19.20 18.95 -10.97
C ASP A 615 19.28 19.26 -12.48
N GLY A 616 19.76 18.32 -13.30
CA GLY A 616 19.85 18.46 -14.76
C GLY A 616 18.53 18.26 -15.52
N VAL A 617 17.49 17.72 -14.86
CA VAL A 617 16.18 17.46 -15.48
C VAL A 617 15.47 18.76 -15.87
N PRO A 618 14.99 18.92 -17.11
CA PRO A 618 14.22 20.08 -17.52
C PRO A 618 12.89 20.21 -16.76
N ARG A 619 12.51 21.44 -16.43
CA ARG A 619 11.25 21.71 -15.72
C ARG A 619 10.05 21.73 -16.67
N MET A 620 8.99 21.00 -16.30
CA MET A 620 7.73 21.00 -17.05
C MET A 620 6.99 22.34 -16.97
N HIS A 621 6.38 22.73 -18.09
CA HIS A 621 5.48 23.88 -18.21
C HIS A 621 4.12 23.39 -18.69
N LEU A 622 3.11 23.46 -17.82
CA LEU A 622 1.80 22.88 -18.05
C LEU A 622 0.71 23.94 -18.04
N LYS A 623 -0.41 23.63 -18.70
CA LYS A 623 -1.60 24.47 -18.73
C LYS A 623 -2.77 23.72 -18.13
N ALA A 624 -3.45 24.35 -17.18
CA ALA A 624 -4.62 23.83 -16.50
C ALA A 624 -5.80 24.75 -16.77
N LYS A 625 -6.95 24.18 -17.12
CA LYS A 625 -8.18 24.95 -17.37
C LYS A 625 -9.36 24.30 -16.68
N TRP A 626 -9.91 24.99 -15.70
CA TRP A 626 -11.09 24.52 -14.99
C TRP A 626 -12.37 24.83 -15.79
N LYS A 627 -13.25 23.84 -15.88
CA LYS A 627 -14.62 24.01 -16.37
C LYS A 627 -15.53 23.19 -15.48
N ALA A 628 -16.44 23.84 -14.75
CA ALA A 628 -17.41 23.12 -13.93
C ALA A 628 -18.18 22.07 -14.77
N PRO A 629 -18.36 20.84 -14.25
CA PRO A 629 -19.04 19.78 -14.99
C PRO A 629 -20.53 20.13 -15.16
N GLU A 630 -21.08 19.79 -16.32
CA GLU A 630 -22.50 19.99 -16.63
C GLU A 630 -23.30 18.77 -16.13
N LEU A 631 -23.70 18.82 -14.86
CA LEU A 631 -24.40 17.72 -14.17
C LEU A 631 -25.91 17.99 -14.04
N LYS A 632 -26.69 16.92 -13.92
CA LYS A 632 -28.14 16.99 -13.65
C LYS A 632 -28.38 17.14 -12.16
N PRO A 633 -29.20 18.11 -11.72
CA PRO A 633 -29.62 18.20 -10.33
C PRO A 633 -30.27 16.90 -9.87
N GLU A 634 -30.02 16.53 -8.62
CA GLU A 634 -30.60 15.34 -8.02
C GLU A 634 -32.12 15.45 -7.86
N LEU A 635 -32.80 14.32 -8.01
CA LEU A 635 -34.22 14.17 -7.73
C LEU A 635 -34.38 13.47 -6.37
N VAL A 636 -34.56 14.27 -5.32
CA VAL A 636 -34.85 13.77 -3.99
C VAL A 636 -36.36 13.58 -3.85
N VAL A 637 -36.80 12.34 -3.98
CA VAL A 637 -38.20 11.94 -3.80
C VAL A 637 -38.37 11.38 -2.40
N GLU A 638 -39.38 11.86 -1.67
CA GLU A 638 -39.72 11.32 -0.35
C GLU A 638 -40.02 9.82 -0.47
N SER A 639 -39.35 9.02 0.36
CA SER A 639 -39.52 7.57 0.33
C SER A 639 -40.85 7.15 0.93
N ARG A 640 -41.39 6.05 0.42
CA ARG A 640 -42.56 5.37 1.01
C ARG A 640 -42.16 4.38 2.10
N ASP A 641 -40.89 3.99 2.14
CA ASP A 641 -40.34 3.01 3.07
C ASP A 641 -38.87 3.37 3.38
N LEU A 642 -38.67 4.25 4.37
CA LEU A 642 -37.34 4.71 4.76
C LEU A 642 -36.50 3.61 5.41
N VAL A 643 -37.15 2.62 6.02
CA VAL A 643 -36.49 1.50 6.69
C VAL A 643 -35.90 0.54 5.65
N ASP A 644 -36.63 0.24 4.57
CA ASP A 644 -36.08 -0.55 3.47
C ASP A 644 -34.98 0.20 2.71
N ASP A 645 -35.10 1.53 2.56
CA ASP A 645 -34.02 2.34 2.01
C ASP A 645 -32.77 2.31 2.89
N LEU A 646 -32.93 2.37 4.22
CA LEU A 646 -31.81 2.24 5.16
C LEU A 646 -31.15 0.86 5.05
N LYS A 647 -31.94 -0.23 4.98
CA LYS A 647 -31.41 -1.58 4.74
C LYS A 647 -30.65 -1.68 3.43
N ALA A 648 -31.13 -1.02 2.37
CA ALA A 648 -30.46 -1.00 1.08
C ALA A 648 -29.12 -0.23 1.14
N VAL A 649 -29.09 0.92 1.80
CA VAL A 649 -27.86 1.71 2.01
C VAL A 649 -26.87 0.96 2.89
N LEU A 650 -27.29 0.37 4.01
CA LEU A 650 -26.44 -0.50 4.85
C LEU A 650 -25.85 -1.68 4.06
N GLY A 651 -26.59 -2.18 3.06
CA GLY A 651 -26.15 -3.24 2.17
C GLY A 651 -25.29 -2.78 0.98
N SER A 652 -25.02 -1.48 0.81
CA SER A 652 -24.18 -0.97 -0.28
C SER A 652 -22.71 -1.34 -0.05
N LEU A 653 -21.93 -1.47 -1.13
CA LEU A 653 -20.54 -1.94 -1.03
C LEU A 653 -19.65 -1.00 -0.19
N ASN A 654 -19.89 0.31 -0.25
CA ASN A 654 -19.10 1.29 0.51
C ASN A 654 -19.51 1.32 1.99
N VAL A 655 -20.78 1.06 2.32
CA VAL A 655 -21.28 1.08 3.72
C VAL A 655 -21.15 -0.27 4.43
N CYS A 656 -21.43 -1.39 3.74
CA CYS A 656 -21.55 -2.70 4.37
C CYS A 656 -20.29 -3.15 5.13
N SER A 657 -20.47 -4.13 6.02
CA SER A 657 -19.39 -4.64 6.85
C SER A 657 -18.21 -5.17 6.03
N LYS A 658 -16.99 -4.76 6.42
CA LYS A 658 -15.72 -5.27 5.86
C LYS A 658 -15.10 -6.38 6.72
N GLU A 659 -15.85 -6.91 7.69
CA GLU A 659 -15.43 -7.84 8.75
C GLU A 659 -14.67 -9.07 8.24
N THR A 660 -15.17 -9.70 7.17
CA THR A 660 -14.54 -10.91 6.61
C THR A 660 -13.07 -10.70 6.23
N PHE A 661 -12.73 -9.52 5.69
CA PHE A 661 -11.35 -9.22 5.28
C PHE A 661 -10.51 -8.74 6.46
N VAL A 662 -11.05 -7.80 7.24
CA VAL A 662 -10.31 -7.15 8.34
C VAL A 662 -9.90 -8.18 9.40
N ARG A 663 -10.77 -9.13 9.77
CA ARG A 663 -10.45 -10.16 10.79
C ARG A 663 -9.31 -11.11 10.42
N MET A 664 -8.85 -11.10 9.17
CA MET A 664 -7.72 -11.93 8.75
C MET A 664 -6.36 -11.29 9.06
N TYR A 665 -6.33 -9.99 9.39
CA TYR A 665 -5.13 -9.31 9.85
C TYR A 665 -4.87 -9.59 11.34
N ASP A 666 -3.60 -9.55 11.74
CA ASP A 666 -3.24 -9.44 13.15
C ASP A 666 -3.51 -8.01 13.64
N HIS A 667 -4.14 -7.88 14.81
CA HIS A 667 -4.47 -6.60 15.45
C HIS A 667 -3.93 -6.49 16.88
N GLU A 668 -3.10 -7.43 17.32
CA GLU A 668 -2.76 -7.65 18.74
C GLU A 668 -1.27 -7.87 19.00
N VAL A 669 -0.49 -8.22 17.97
CA VAL A 669 0.96 -8.31 18.08
C VAL A 669 1.51 -7.00 18.63
N LEU A 670 2.51 -7.10 19.51
CA LEU A 670 3.05 -6.03 20.37
C LEU A 670 2.17 -5.60 21.56
N ALA A 671 0.94 -6.09 21.68
CA ALA A 671 0.02 -5.86 22.80
C ALA A 671 -0.24 -4.36 23.10
N GLN A 672 -0.50 -3.57 22.07
CA GLN A 672 -0.63 -2.11 22.14
C GLN A 672 -2.06 -1.59 21.99
N SER A 673 -3.00 -2.40 21.49
CA SER A 673 -4.33 -1.97 21.08
C SER A 673 -5.18 -1.46 22.26
N VAL A 674 -5.84 -0.32 22.05
CA VAL A 674 -6.80 0.31 22.99
C VAL A 674 -8.21 0.28 22.38
N LEU A 675 -8.35 0.82 21.16
CA LEU A 675 -9.56 0.70 20.33
C LEU A 675 -9.17 0.06 19.01
N LYS A 676 -9.95 -0.93 18.60
CA LYS A 676 -9.78 -1.65 17.33
C LYS A 676 -10.82 -1.20 16.32
N GLN A 677 -10.63 -1.68 15.09
CA GLN A 677 -11.50 -1.46 13.93
C GLN A 677 -12.93 -1.93 14.16
N PHE A 678 -13.14 -2.96 14.98
CA PHE A 678 -14.48 -3.36 15.41
C PHE A 678 -14.70 -3.19 16.91
N GLN A 679 -15.82 -2.55 17.24
CA GLN A 679 -16.23 -2.11 18.57
C GLN A 679 -17.61 -2.71 18.92
N GLY A 680 -18.14 -2.38 20.09
CA GLY A 680 -19.40 -2.93 20.58
C GLY A 680 -19.27 -4.26 21.33
N ILE A 681 -20.41 -4.81 21.75
CA ILE A 681 -20.51 -5.97 22.66
C ILE A 681 -19.95 -7.25 22.05
N ASP A 682 -20.15 -7.43 20.74
CA ASP A 682 -19.69 -8.60 19.98
C ASP A 682 -18.41 -8.32 19.17
N HIS A 683 -17.83 -7.11 19.32
CA HIS A 683 -16.69 -6.65 18.53
C HIS A 683 -16.92 -6.77 17.02
N ASP A 684 -18.08 -6.33 16.55
CA ASP A 684 -18.51 -6.44 15.16
C ASP A 684 -19.22 -5.19 14.61
N GLY A 685 -19.33 -4.11 15.39
CA GLY A 685 -19.68 -2.78 14.89
C GLY A 685 -18.46 -2.02 14.39
N PRO A 686 -18.56 -1.12 13.40
CA PRO A 686 -17.42 -0.36 12.91
C PRO A 686 -16.86 0.56 14.02
N GLY A 687 -15.58 0.91 13.91
CA GLY A 687 -14.93 1.92 14.74
C GLY A 687 -14.34 3.02 13.87
N ASP A 688 -14.45 4.27 14.31
CA ASP A 688 -14.03 5.43 13.51
C ASP A 688 -12.51 5.49 13.31
N ALA A 689 -11.74 5.16 14.36
CA ALA A 689 -10.28 5.23 14.35
C ALA A 689 -9.65 4.10 15.21
N GLY A 690 -8.46 3.65 14.79
CA GLY A 690 -7.64 2.73 15.57
C GLY A 690 -6.85 3.48 16.62
N VAL A 691 -6.80 2.99 17.86
CA VAL A 691 -6.02 3.61 18.95
C VAL A 691 -5.06 2.61 19.56
N ILE A 692 -3.78 2.99 19.64
CA ILE A 692 -2.73 2.20 20.28
C ILE A 692 -2.02 2.97 21.40
N ARG A 693 -1.41 2.22 22.32
CA ARG A 693 -0.54 2.72 23.39
C ARG A 693 0.87 2.10 23.25
N PRO A 694 1.76 2.72 22.46
CA PRO A 694 3.00 2.08 22.06
C PRO A 694 4.11 2.10 23.13
N VAL A 695 4.04 3.03 24.09
CA VAL A 695 5.06 3.16 25.16
C VAL A 695 4.53 2.54 26.46
N PRO A 696 5.13 1.44 26.97
CA PRO A 696 4.71 0.82 28.21
C PRO A 696 4.72 1.78 29.40
N GLY A 697 3.65 1.77 30.20
CA GLY A 697 3.49 2.63 31.37
C GLY A 697 3.13 4.09 31.06
N SER A 698 3.15 4.52 29.80
CA SER A 698 2.62 5.83 29.40
C SER A 698 1.10 5.82 29.41
N LYS A 699 0.49 7.00 29.58
CA LYS A 699 -0.93 7.21 29.27
C LYS A 699 -1.14 7.72 27.85
N ARG A 700 -0.08 8.19 27.19
CA ARG A 700 -0.16 8.70 25.82
C ARG A 700 -0.41 7.57 24.84
N GLY A 701 -1.13 7.87 23.78
CA GLY A 701 -1.39 6.94 22.69
C GLY A 701 -1.33 7.61 21.34
N ILE A 702 -1.59 6.83 20.31
CA ILE A 702 -1.67 7.28 18.93
C ILE A 702 -3.02 6.81 18.39
N ALA A 703 -3.80 7.73 17.85
CA ALA A 703 -5.00 7.43 17.08
C ALA A 703 -4.69 7.60 15.59
N ILE A 704 -5.11 6.65 14.75
CA ILE A 704 -4.92 6.67 13.29
C ILE A 704 -6.29 6.56 12.61
N SER A 705 -6.51 7.38 11.59
CA SER A 705 -7.70 7.37 10.74
C SER A 705 -7.36 7.68 9.28
N CYS A 706 -8.33 7.48 8.41
CA CYS A 706 -8.28 7.87 7.02
C CYS A 706 -9.60 8.45 6.54
N GLY A 707 -9.56 9.28 5.50
CA GLY A 707 -10.74 9.70 4.73
C GLY A 707 -10.48 9.61 3.23
N ILE A 708 -11.49 9.15 2.48
CA ILE A 708 -11.37 8.88 1.04
C ILE A 708 -12.75 8.86 0.36
N VAL A 709 -13.05 9.89 -0.43
CA VAL A 709 -14.39 10.10 -1.03
C VAL A 709 -14.34 10.36 -2.55
N PRO A 710 -13.78 9.45 -3.37
CA PRO A 710 -13.60 9.65 -4.81
C PRO A 710 -14.91 9.91 -5.56
N LYS A 711 -16.06 9.54 -4.99
CA LYS A 711 -17.40 9.79 -5.55
C LYS A 711 -17.73 11.28 -5.73
N TYR A 712 -17.07 12.18 -5.01
CA TYR A 712 -17.26 13.63 -5.18
C TYR A 712 -16.37 14.22 -6.28
N SER A 713 -15.37 13.49 -6.79
CA SER A 713 -14.39 13.99 -7.77
C SER A 713 -14.98 14.42 -9.12
N ASP A 714 -16.06 13.74 -9.55
CA ASP A 714 -16.78 14.07 -10.78
C ASP A 714 -17.66 15.33 -10.61
N ILE A 715 -17.95 15.74 -9.37
CA ILE A 715 -18.71 16.94 -9.05
C ILE A 715 -17.75 18.12 -8.85
N ASP A 716 -16.83 17.99 -7.88
CA ASP A 716 -15.85 19.03 -7.54
C ASP A 716 -14.71 18.43 -6.69
N THR A 717 -13.49 18.42 -7.24
CA THR A 717 -12.32 17.91 -6.51
C THR A 717 -11.90 18.76 -5.32
N TYR A 718 -12.33 20.03 -5.24
CA TYR A 718 -12.18 20.81 -4.01
C TYR A 718 -13.01 20.18 -2.88
N ALA A 719 -14.28 19.88 -3.16
CA ALA A 719 -15.18 19.24 -2.20
C ALA A 719 -14.69 17.83 -1.84
N MET A 720 -14.19 17.06 -2.81
CA MET A 720 -13.60 15.74 -2.55
C MET A 720 -12.47 15.82 -1.51
N MET A 721 -11.46 16.67 -1.73
CA MET A 721 -10.35 16.82 -0.79
C MET A 721 -10.83 17.33 0.58
N ALA A 722 -11.67 18.36 0.59
CA ALA A 722 -12.17 18.92 1.85
C ALA A 722 -12.89 17.87 2.70
N ASN A 723 -13.74 17.04 2.09
CA ASN A 723 -14.45 15.98 2.80
C ASN A 723 -13.52 14.82 3.21
N ALA A 724 -12.52 14.46 2.41
CA ALA A 724 -11.53 13.46 2.81
C ALA A 724 -10.75 13.89 4.07
N ILE A 725 -10.37 15.17 4.16
CA ILE A 725 -9.74 15.73 5.36
C ILE A 725 -10.72 15.77 6.53
N ASP A 726 -11.94 16.28 6.30
CA ASP A 726 -12.99 16.39 7.32
C ASP A 726 -13.34 15.03 7.93
N GLU A 727 -13.55 14.00 7.11
CA GLU A 727 -13.83 12.62 7.55
C GLU A 727 -12.69 12.05 8.40
N SER A 728 -11.45 12.12 7.90
CA SER A 728 -10.28 11.65 8.64
C SER A 728 -10.16 12.34 10.00
N VAL A 729 -10.38 13.65 10.06
CA VAL A 729 -10.36 14.43 11.31
C VAL A 729 -11.54 14.07 12.20
N ARG A 730 -12.77 13.96 11.67
CA ARG A 730 -13.95 13.57 12.46
C ARG A 730 -13.71 12.25 13.16
N ASN A 731 -13.15 11.27 12.47
CA ASN A 731 -12.86 9.96 13.05
C ASN A 731 -11.90 10.05 14.25
N LEU A 732 -10.88 10.91 14.16
CA LEU A 732 -9.97 11.17 15.29
C LEU A 732 -10.67 11.90 16.44
N ILE A 733 -11.50 12.90 16.12
CA ILE A 733 -12.27 13.65 17.14
C ILE A 733 -13.26 12.72 17.86
N ALA A 734 -13.90 11.79 17.15
CA ALA A 734 -14.87 10.83 17.71
C ALA A 734 -14.23 9.96 18.81
N VAL A 735 -12.95 9.59 18.66
CA VAL A 735 -12.21 8.84 19.69
C VAL A 735 -11.51 9.73 20.72
N GLY A 736 -11.69 11.06 20.64
CA GLY A 736 -11.20 12.03 21.62
C GLY A 736 -9.84 12.68 21.31
N ALA A 737 -9.40 12.69 20.05
CA ALA A 737 -8.21 13.42 19.65
C ALA A 737 -8.38 14.94 19.78
N GLU A 738 -7.29 15.66 20.05
CA GLU A 738 -7.24 17.12 20.04
C GLU A 738 -6.78 17.60 18.65
N LEU A 739 -7.51 18.54 18.05
CA LEU A 739 -7.21 19.05 16.70
C LEU A 739 -5.75 19.54 16.55
N GLY A 740 -5.20 20.20 17.57
CA GLY A 740 -3.82 20.72 17.56
C GLY A 740 -2.70 19.67 17.72
N LEU A 741 -3.05 18.39 17.81
CA LEU A 741 -2.11 17.26 17.90
C LEU A 741 -2.23 16.29 16.72
N ILE A 742 -2.90 16.72 15.64
CA ILE A 742 -3.11 15.93 14.43
C ILE A 742 -2.04 16.29 13.40
N ALA A 743 -1.43 15.28 12.77
CA ALA A 743 -0.61 15.40 11.58
C ALA A 743 -1.25 14.63 10.42
N GLY A 744 -1.16 15.17 9.20
CA GLY A 744 -1.78 14.60 8.00
C GLY A 744 -0.76 14.13 6.96
N LEU A 745 -1.21 13.20 6.11
CA LEU A 745 -0.51 12.74 4.92
C LEU A 745 -1.44 12.82 3.70
N ASP A 746 -0.91 13.30 2.58
CA ASP A 746 -1.59 13.49 1.31
C ASP A 746 -1.12 12.47 0.25
N ASN A 747 -2.00 11.51 -0.11
CA ASN A 747 -1.70 10.47 -1.09
C ASN A 747 -2.60 10.60 -2.33
N PHE A 748 -2.08 11.24 -3.38
CA PHE A 748 -2.81 11.51 -4.62
C PHE A 748 -2.72 10.36 -5.62
N CYS A 749 -3.86 9.91 -6.13
CA CYS A 749 -3.96 8.98 -7.25
C CYS A 749 -4.77 9.64 -8.37
N TRP A 750 -4.09 10.00 -9.47
CA TRP A 750 -4.70 10.79 -10.54
C TRP A 750 -4.62 10.07 -11.89
N PRO A 751 -5.67 10.18 -12.74
CA PRO A 751 -5.50 9.91 -14.17
C PRO A 751 -4.52 10.93 -14.77
N ASP A 752 -3.93 10.63 -15.92
CA ASP A 752 -2.91 11.45 -16.57
C ASP A 752 -3.37 12.92 -16.70
N PRO A 753 -2.74 13.87 -15.98
CA PRO A 753 -3.11 15.27 -16.04
C PRO A 753 -2.35 16.03 -17.14
N VAL A 754 -1.54 15.36 -17.96
CA VAL A 754 -0.76 16.01 -19.02
C VAL A 754 -1.51 15.95 -20.34
N GLN A 755 -1.79 17.12 -20.93
CA GLN A 755 -2.48 17.21 -22.21
C GLN A 755 -1.60 16.64 -23.34
N SER A 756 -2.14 15.66 -24.07
CA SER A 756 -1.49 15.02 -25.20
C SER A 756 -2.53 14.48 -26.19
N GLU A 757 -2.10 13.94 -27.34
CA GLU A 757 -3.01 13.25 -28.27
C GLU A 757 -3.72 12.04 -27.60
N LYS A 758 -3.07 11.40 -26.62
CA LYS A 758 -3.63 10.27 -25.87
C LYS A 758 -4.56 10.69 -24.73
N THR A 759 -4.44 11.95 -24.28
CA THR A 759 -5.14 12.54 -23.13
C THR A 759 -5.57 13.97 -23.50
N PRO A 760 -6.57 14.12 -24.39
CA PRO A 760 -7.01 15.44 -24.85
C PRO A 760 -7.62 16.29 -23.74
N ASP A 761 -8.11 15.66 -22.67
CA ASP A 761 -8.70 16.27 -21.48
C ASP A 761 -7.69 16.55 -20.35
N GLY A 762 -6.37 16.39 -20.61
CA GLY A 762 -5.33 16.53 -19.60
C GLY A 762 -5.34 17.88 -18.87
N ALA A 763 -5.56 19.00 -19.58
CA ALA A 763 -5.65 20.33 -18.96
C ALA A 763 -6.81 20.45 -17.95
N TYR A 764 -7.92 19.73 -18.17
CA TYR A 764 -9.02 19.69 -17.22
C TYR A 764 -8.69 18.82 -16.01
N LYS A 765 -8.07 17.65 -16.23
CA LYS A 765 -7.57 16.78 -15.15
C LYS A 765 -6.52 17.46 -14.28
N LEU A 766 -5.62 18.26 -14.87
CA LEU A 766 -4.68 19.09 -14.12
C LEU A 766 -5.38 20.19 -13.33
N ALA A 767 -6.43 20.80 -13.87
CA ALA A 767 -7.24 21.78 -13.14
C ALA A 767 -7.99 21.15 -11.95
N GLN A 768 -8.48 19.91 -12.09
CA GLN A 768 -9.01 19.14 -10.98
C GLN A 768 -7.94 18.96 -9.88
N LEU A 769 -6.69 18.65 -10.26
CA LEU A 769 -5.59 18.48 -9.31
C LEU A 769 -5.24 19.78 -8.59
N VAL A 770 -5.23 20.91 -9.29
CA VAL A 770 -5.04 22.25 -8.69
C VAL A 770 -6.10 22.52 -7.63
N ARG A 771 -7.38 22.30 -7.95
CA ARG A 771 -8.50 22.51 -7.00
C ARG A 771 -8.41 21.61 -5.77
N CYS A 772 -7.96 20.38 -5.97
CA CYS A 772 -7.68 19.44 -4.88
C CYS A 772 -6.61 20.01 -3.94
N CYS A 773 -5.50 20.52 -4.49
CA CYS A 773 -4.43 21.14 -3.71
C CYS A 773 -4.84 22.44 -3.00
N GLU A 774 -5.73 23.23 -3.60
CA GLU A 774 -6.31 24.42 -2.94
C GLU A 774 -7.10 24.05 -1.70
N ALA A 775 -8.00 23.07 -1.80
CA ALA A 775 -8.76 22.57 -0.65
C ALA A 775 -7.86 22.00 0.44
N LEU A 776 -6.79 21.29 0.07
CA LEU A 776 -5.80 20.78 1.02
C LEU A 776 -5.20 21.93 1.84
N TYR A 777 -4.75 22.98 1.16
CA TYR A 777 -4.18 24.16 1.82
C TYR A 777 -5.19 24.86 2.73
N ASP A 778 -6.39 25.13 2.22
CA ASP A 778 -7.41 25.90 2.94
C ASP A 778 -7.90 25.17 4.19
N VAL A 779 -8.18 23.87 4.08
CA VAL A 779 -8.73 23.07 5.19
C VAL A 779 -7.65 22.73 6.22
N CYS A 780 -6.49 22.22 5.80
CA CYS A 780 -5.42 21.86 6.74
C CYS A 780 -4.87 23.09 7.48
N THR A 781 -4.74 24.24 6.81
CA THR A 781 -4.32 25.48 7.49
C THR A 781 -5.38 25.94 8.50
N ALA A 782 -6.66 25.87 8.14
CA ALA A 782 -7.75 26.23 9.05
C ALA A 782 -7.82 25.31 10.27
N TYR A 783 -7.50 24.02 10.12
CA TYR A 783 -7.44 23.04 11.21
C TYR A 783 -6.10 23.02 11.95
N SER A 784 -5.10 23.80 11.51
CA SER A 784 -3.74 23.74 12.04
C SER A 784 -3.11 22.34 11.94
N ILE A 785 -3.36 21.62 10.83
CA ILE A 785 -2.83 20.29 10.56
C ILE A 785 -1.64 20.40 9.60
N PRO A 786 -0.41 20.09 10.02
CA PRO A 786 0.73 20.04 9.12
C PRO A 786 0.71 18.74 8.31
N LEU A 787 1.20 18.83 7.07
CA LEU A 787 1.49 17.67 6.23
C LEU A 787 2.93 17.24 6.49
N ILE A 788 3.10 16.00 6.94
CA ILE A 788 4.42 15.50 7.38
C ILE A 788 5.08 14.58 6.34
N SER A 789 4.26 13.93 5.52
CA SER A 789 4.65 13.06 4.42
C SER A 789 3.49 12.96 3.42
N GLY A 790 3.72 12.36 2.26
CA GLY A 790 2.73 12.16 1.22
C GLY A 790 3.29 11.37 0.05
N LYS A 791 2.46 11.17 -0.97
CA LYS A 791 2.87 10.56 -2.25
C LYS A 791 1.92 10.98 -3.36
N ASP A 792 2.41 10.95 -4.58
CA ASP A 792 1.61 11.08 -5.78
C ASP A 792 1.86 9.92 -6.74
N SER A 793 0.77 9.35 -7.24
CA SER A 793 0.72 8.36 -8.32
C SER A 793 -0.06 8.98 -9.47
N MET A 794 0.68 9.45 -10.46
CA MET A 794 0.12 9.98 -11.71
C MET A 794 0.03 8.84 -12.73
N LYS A 795 -0.84 8.97 -13.75
CA LYS A 795 -1.06 7.94 -14.82
C LYS A 795 -1.89 6.72 -14.39
N ASN A 796 -2.94 6.94 -13.60
CA ASN A 796 -3.89 5.88 -13.27
C ASN A 796 -4.97 5.72 -14.37
N ASP A 797 -4.51 5.34 -15.56
CA ASP A 797 -5.34 5.04 -16.73
C ASP A 797 -5.02 3.64 -17.27
N TYR A 798 -6.05 2.98 -17.78
CA TYR A 798 -5.94 1.81 -18.64
C TYR A 798 -6.18 2.23 -20.10
N LYS A 799 -5.31 1.79 -21.02
CA LYS A 799 -5.49 2.04 -22.46
C LYS A 799 -5.00 0.88 -23.32
N ILE A 800 -5.95 0.16 -23.94
CA ILE A 800 -5.68 -0.85 -24.97
C ILE A 800 -6.68 -0.69 -26.11
N GLY A 801 -6.17 -0.62 -27.35
CA GLY A 801 -6.96 -0.27 -28.53
C GLY A 801 -7.68 1.07 -28.35
N ASP A 802 -8.98 1.09 -28.63
CA ASP A 802 -9.85 2.26 -28.46
C ASP A 802 -10.47 2.38 -27.05
N THR A 803 -10.20 1.42 -26.16
CA THR A 803 -10.75 1.42 -24.80
C THR A 803 -9.82 2.20 -23.87
N LYS A 804 -10.33 3.29 -23.28
CA LYS A 804 -9.67 4.02 -22.19
C LYS A 804 -10.56 4.04 -20.95
N ILE A 805 -10.01 3.62 -19.81
CA ILE A 805 -10.67 3.72 -18.50
C ILE A 805 -9.76 4.54 -17.59
N SER A 806 -10.20 5.75 -17.23
CA SER A 806 -9.55 6.60 -16.23
C SER A 806 -10.20 6.37 -14.87
N ILE A 807 -9.42 6.24 -13.80
CA ILE A 807 -9.99 6.24 -12.44
C ILE A 807 -10.71 7.58 -12.13
N PRO A 808 -11.66 7.63 -11.18
CA PRO A 808 -11.98 8.90 -10.54
C PRO A 808 -10.69 9.51 -9.98
N PRO A 809 -10.45 10.83 -10.14
CA PRO A 809 -9.47 11.50 -9.31
C PRO A 809 -9.68 11.13 -7.84
N THR A 810 -8.64 10.66 -7.17
CA THR A 810 -8.76 10.08 -5.83
C THR A 810 -7.63 10.61 -4.96
N VAL A 811 -7.97 10.95 -3.72
CA VAL A 811 -6.97 11.22 -2.69
C VAL A 811 -7.32 10.42 -1.45
N LEU A 812 -6.31 9.82 -0.84
CA LEU A 812 -6.38 9.31 0.52
C LEU A 812 -5.76 10.36 1.44
N PHE A 813 -6.52 10.82 2.44
CA PHE A 813 -6.00 11.65 3.52
C PHE A 813 -5.87 10.81 4.79
N THR A 814 -4.63 10.43 5.13
CA THR A 814 -4.35 9.69 6.36
C THR A 814 -3.97 10.66 7.45
N ALA A 815 -4.50 10.47 8.67
CA ALA A 815 -4.19 11.34 9.79
C ALA A 815 -3.83 10.55 11.05
N ALA A 816 -2.90 11.11 11.82
CA ALA A 816 -2.49 10.58 13.10
C ALA A 816 -2.59 11.65 14.18
N ALA A 817 -3.15 11.28 15.34
CA ALA A 817 -3.22 12.15 16.50
C ALA A 817 -2.46 11.57 17.68
N ILE A 818 -1.67 12.41 18.36
CA ILE A 818 -1.11 12.05 19.66
C ILE A 818 -2.19 12.27 20.74
N LEU A 819 -2.61 11.19 21.40
CA LEU A 819 -3.54 11.25 22.52
C LEU A 819 -2.76 11.47 23.82
N ARG A 820 -3.22 12.39 24.67
CA ARG A 820 -2.59 12.65 25.97
C ARG A 820 -2.86 11.55 27.00
N ASP A 821 -4.08 11.02 26.99
CA ASP A 821 -4.55 9.98 27.90
C ASP A 821 -5.52 9.04 27.20
N VAL A 822 -5.07 7.84 26.84
CA VAL A 822 -5.90 6.82 26.19
C VAL A 822 -7.05 6.32 27.07
N THR A 823 -7.04 6.59 28.39
CA THR A 823 -8.16 6.20 29.26
C THR A 823 -9.39 7.08 29.11
N LYS A 824 -9.30 8.12 28.26
CA LYS A 824 -10.40 9.05 27.95
C LYS A 824 -11.04 8.80 26.58
N THR A 825 -10.52 7.85 25.80
CA THR A 825 -11.09 7.53 24.51
C THR A 825 -12.48 6.95 24.66
N VAL A 826 -13.38 7.30 23.75
CA VAL A 826 -14.73 6.72 23.66
C VAL A 826 -14.84 5.91 22.37
N SER A 827 -15.67 4.87 22.40
CA SER A 827 -16.02 4.07 21.24
C SER A 827 -17.42 4.45 20.74
N MET A 828 -17.79 4.02 19.53
CA MET A 828 -19.01 4.49 18.87
C MET A 828 -20.30 3.82 19.38
N ASP A 829 -20.18 2.63 19.98
CA ASP A 829 -21.30 1.83 20.44
C ASP A 829 -22.04 2.47 21.62
N VAL A 830 -23.37 2.42 21.59
CA VAL A 830 -24.20 2.90 22.71
C VAL A 830 -23.94 2.10 23.98
N LYS A 831 -23.95 2.78 25.14
CA LYS A 831 -23.49 2.18 26.41
C LYS A 831 -24.59 1.63 27.28
N ARG A 832 -25.74 2.31 27.36
CA ARG A 832 -26.86 1.87 28.18
C ARG A 832 -28.19 2.53 27.78
N PRO A 833 -29.33 1.89 28.11
CA PRO A 833 -30.64 2.51 28.00
C PRO A 833 -30.76 3.79 28.83
N GLY A 834 -31.51 4.76 28.30
CA GLY A 834 -31.74 6.06 28.91
C GLY A 834 -30.72 7.13 28.52
N ASP A 835 -29.59 6.77 27.92
CA ASP A 835 -28.64 7.75 27.38
C ASP A 835 -29.31 8.59 26.29
N VAL A 836 -29.06 9.90 26.31
CA VAL A 836 -29.68 10.85 25.39
C VAL A 836 -28.89 10.89 24.10
N VAL A 837 -29.58 10.79 22.97
CA VAL A 837 -28.98 10.79 21.63
C VAL A 837 -29.00 12.21 21.06
N TYR A 838 -27.82 12.69 20.68
CA TYR A 838 -27.59 13.98 20.05
C TYR A 838 -27.02 13.81 18.65
N VAL A 839 -27.41 14.73 17.76
CA VAL A 839 -26.69 15.01 16.52
C VAL A 839 -25.93 16.32 16.71
N VAL A 840 -24.62 16.27 16.53
CA VAL A 840 -23.73 17.43 16.53
C VAL A 840 -23.41 17.77 15.07
N GLY A 841 -23.59 19.02 14.65
CA GLY A 841 -23.46 19.46 13.26
C GLY A 841 -24.81 19.73 12.56
N GLU A 842 -24.76 20.20 11.31
CA GLU A 842 -25.93 20.60 10.52
C GLU A 842 -26.21 19.60 9.39
N THR A 843 -27.46 19.13 9.27
CA THR A 843 -27.91 18.35 8.10
C THR A 843 -28.45 19.31 7.03
N LYS A 844 -27.84 19.28 5.84
CA LYS A 844 -28.23 20.12 4.69
C LYS A 844 -28.70 19.24 3.53
N ASN A 845 -29.30 19.85 2.50
CA ASN A 845 -29.55 19.16 1.24
C ASN A 845 -28.26 19.05 0.40
N GLU A 846 -27.34 18.23 0.90
CA GLU A 846 -26.06 17.90 0.27
C GLU A 846 -26.08 16.39 -0.03
N MET A 847 -26.86 16.03 -1.05
CA MET A 847 -27.10 14.63 -1.44
C MET A 847 -26.19 14.17 -2.59
N GLY A 848 -25.51 15.10 -3.27
CA GLY A 848 -24.67 14.81 -4.43
C GLY A 848 -23.53 13.85 -4.07
N GLY A 849 -23.45 12.73 -4.79
CA GLY A 849 -22.48 11.66 -4.55
C GLY A 849 -22.84 10.73 -3.40
N SER A 850 -24.01 10.87 -2.76
CA SER A 850 -24.41 10.00 -1.65
C SER A 850 -24.69 8.56 -2.07
N GLU A 851 -24.47 7.63 -1.15
CA GLU A 851 -24.78 6.20 -1.35
C GLU A 851 -26.27 5.99 -1.68
N TYR A 852 -27.17 6.78 -1.08
CA TYR A 852 -28.59 6.73 -1.37
C TYR A 852 -28.93 7.09 -2.83
N LEU A 853 -28.26 8.11 -3.39
CA LEU A 853 -28.44 8.48 -4.80
C LEU A 853 -27.75 7.49 -5.74
N ALA A 854 -26.60 6.95 -5.36
CA ALA A 854 -25.88 5.95 -6.14
C ALA A 854 -26.73 4.69 -6.39
N LEU A 855 -27.44 4.20 -5.36
CA LEU A 855 -28.40 3.08 -5.47
C LEU A 855 -29.57 3.37 -6.44
N ARG A 856 -29.80 4.64 -6.79
CA ARG A 856 -30.84 5.10 -7.74
C ARG A 856 -30.25 5.50 -9.09
N GLY A 857 -28.96 5.24 -9.32
CA GLY A 857 -28.26 5.62 -10.56
C GLY A 857 -28.12 7.13 -10.74
N GLN A 858 -28.07 7.90 -9.65
CA GLN A 858 -27.92 9.35 -9.68
C GLN A 858 -26.60 9.77 -9.04
N LEU A 859 -25.94 10.77 -9.63
CA LEU A 859 -24.79 11.46 -9.03
C LEU A 859 -25.25 12.71 -8.26
N GLY A 860 -26.09 13.56 -8.85
CA GLY A 860 -26.47 14.86 -8.29
C GLY A 860 -25.41 15.95 -8.50
N VAL A 861 -25.70 17.17 -8.04
CA VAL A 861 -24.85 18.36 -8.19
C VAL A 861 -24.36 18.91 -6.85
N ASN A 862 -25.08 18.68 -5.75
CA ASN A 862 -24.76 19.26 -4.45
C ASN A 862 -23.87 18.33 -3.61
N ALA A 863 -22.60 18.21 -3.97
CA ALA A 863 -21.61 17.53 -3.12
C ALA A 863 -21.49 18.21 -1.74
N PRO A 864 -21.28 17.45 -0.65
CA PRO A 864 -21.10 18.01 0.69
C PRO A 864 -20.03 19.10 0.78
N LYS A 865 -20.30 20.16 1.54
CA LYS A 865 -19.39 21.30 1.67
C LYS A 865 -18.93 21.47 3.12
N VAL A 866 -17.62 21.41 3.30
CA VAL A 866 -16.95 21.67 4.57
C VAL A 866 -16.83 23.19 4.78
N ASP A 867 -17.26 23.67 5.94
CA ASP A 867 -16.98 25.02 6.44
C ASP A 867 -15.91 24.87 7.55
N PRO A 868 -14.62 25.10 7.25
CA PRO A 868 -13.55 24.78 8.19
C PRO A 868 -13.63 25.58 9.49
N ALA A 869 -14.17 26.81 9.46
CA ALA A 869 -14.29 27.62 10.67
C ALA A 869 -15.37 27.06 11.61
N LYS A 870 -16.54 26.68 11.07
CA LYS A 870 -17.59 26.05 11.86
C LYS A 870 -17.18 24.67 12.36
N ALA A 871 -16.57 23.86 11.50
CA ALA A 871 -16.12 22.52 11.82
C ALA A 871 -15.08 22.53 12.94
N ARG A 872 -14.07 23.41 12.85
CA ARG A 872 -13.08 23.62 13.93
C ARG A 872 -13.72 23.91 15.28
N ALA A 873 -14.71 24.80 15.32
CA ALA A 873 -15.40 25.15 16.56
C ALA A 873 -16.16 23.96 17.18
N ILE A 874 -16.73 23.10 16.33
CA ILE A 874 -17.37 21.84 16.77
C ILE A 874 -16.31 20.89 17.32
N TYR A 875 -15.23 20.64 16.56
CA TYR A 875 -14.21 19.67 16.91
C TYR A 875 -13.48 19.99 18.21
N GLU A 876 -13.06 21.25 18.39
CA GLU A 876 -12.37 21.69 19.60
C GLU A 876 -13.25 21.51 20.85
N LYS A 877 -14.56 21.82 20.75
CA LYS A 877 -15.48 21.68 21.88
C LYS A 877 -15.90 20.22 22.14
N LEU A 878 -16.13 19.44 21.10
CA LEU A 878 -16.50 18.02 21.23
C LEU A 878 -15.35 17.21 21.81
N SER A 879 -14.13 17.40 21.29
CA SER A 879 -12.90 16.81 21.85
C SER A 879 -12.71 17.18 23.32
N ALA A 880 -12.90 18.45 23.68
CA ALA A 880 -12.84 18.89 25.07
C ALA A 880 -13.93 18.27 25.96
N ALA A 881 -15.14 18.03 25.43
CA ALA A 881 -16.21 17.36 26.14
C ALA A 881 -15.91 15.86 26.38
N ILE A 882 -15.34 15.18 25.38
CA ILE A 882 -14.86 13.80 25.50
C ILE A 882 -13.74 13.71 26.55
N GLY A 883 -12.74 14.60 26.49
CA GLY A 883 -11.65 14.64 27.47
C GLY A 883 -12.10 14.86 28.92
N LYS A 884 -13.23 15.56 29.12
CA LYS A 884 -13.89 15.75 30.43
C LYS A 884 -14.74 14.55 30.87
N GLY A 885 -14.96 13.56 30.00
CA GLY A 885 -15.82 12.40 30.27
C GLY A 885 -17.31 12.73 30.26
N LEU A 886 -17.73 13.72 29.46
CA LEU A 886 -19.14 14.11 29.32
C LEU A 886 -19.88 13.27 28.27
N VAL A 887 -19.14 12.67 27.34
CA VAL A 887 -19.66 11.86 26.22
C VAL A 887 -19.55 10.37 26.57
N ALA A 888 -20.62 9.61 26.34
CA ALA A 888 -20.67 8.17 26.56
C ALA A 888 -20.24 7.37 25.33
N SER A 889 -20.68 7.79 24.15
CA SER A 889 -20.24 7.27 22.85
C SER A 889 -20.27 8.36 21.79
N CYS A 890 -19.45 8.23 20.75
CA CYS A 890 -19.40 9.15 19.63
C CYS A 890 -19.08 8.40 18.34
N HIS A 891 -19.83 8.70 17.28
CA HIS A 891 -19.64 8.16 15.93
C HIS A 891 -19.73 9.30 14.92
N ASP A 892 -18.89 9.29 13.88
CA ASP A 892 -18.99 10.22 12.78
C ASP A 892 -20.23 9.95 11.88
N CYS A 893 -20.60 10.91 11.02
CA CYS A 893 -21.61 10.69 9.97
C CYS A 893 -20.98 10.84 8.59
N SER A 894 -20.65 9.73 7.95
CA SER A 894 -19.99 9.64 6.63
C SER A 894 -20.90 8.98 5.58
N ASP A 895 -20.47 7.86 5.01
CA ASP A 895 -21.16 7.14 3.94
C ASP A 895 -22.55 6.68 4.39
N GLY A 896 -23.58 7.02 3.61
CA GLY A 896 -24.97 6.67 3.92
C GLY A 896 -25.65 7.56 4.97
N GLY A 897 -24.91 8.48 5.61
CA GLY A 897 -25.46 9.56 6.40
C GLY A 897 -25.93 9.18 7.82
N LEU A 898 -26.81 10.02 8.38
CA LEU A 898 -27.23 9.94 9.78
C LEU A 898 -27.92 8.61 10.13
N GLY A 899 -28.72 8.06 9.21
CA GLY A 899 -29.44 6.82 9.42
C GLY A 899 -28.50 5.63 9.65
N VAL A 900 -27.40 5.57 8.89
CA VAL A 900 -26.36 4.55 9.03
C VAL A 900 -25.62 4.70 10.36
N ALA A 901 -25.12 5.89 10.68
CA ALA A 901 -24.39 6.13 11.93
C ALA A 901 -25.23 5.79 13.18
N LEU A 902 -26.53 6.12 13.19
CA LEU A 902 -27.43 5.72 14.27
C LEU A 902 -27.64 4.21 14.35
N ALA A 903 -27.83 3.54 13.20
CA ALA A 903 -28.01 2.10 13.14
C ALA A 903 -26.76 1.36 13.64
N GLU A 904 -25.58 1.73 13.14
CA GLU A 904 -24.29 1.15 13.50
C GLU A 904 -24.01 1.30 15.00
N SER A 905 -24.22 2.51 15.55
CA SER A 905 -24.10 2.77 16.99
C SER A 905 -25.02 1.86 17.82
N ALA A 906 -26.28 1.68 17.38
CA ALA A 906 -27.29 0.93 18.10
C ALA A 906 -27.03 -0.59 18.09
N PHE A 907 -26.87 -1.20 16.91
CA PHE A 907 -26.71 -2.65 16.80
C PHE A 907 -25.37 -3.16 17.34
N ALA A 908 -24.35 -2.30 17.40
CA ALA A 908 -23.06 -2.63 17.98
C ALA A 908 -23.08 -2.56 19.52
N GLY A 909 -23.83 -1.60 20.08
CA GLY A 909 -24.03 -1.50 21.53
C GLY A 909 -25.02 -2.52 22.09
N GLY A 910 -25.84 -3.13 21.24
CA GLY A 910 -26.88 -4.09 21.65
C GLY A 910 -28.09 -3.44 22.33
N PHE A 911 -28.31 -2.14 22.09
CA PHE A 911 -29.46 -1.40 22.63
C PHE A 911 -30.16 -0.64 21.50
N GLY A 912 -31.50 -0.61 21.51
CA GLY A 912 -32.27 0.15 20.54
C GLY A 912 -32.15 1.65 20.72
N MET A 913 -32.77 2.39 19.80
CA MET A 913 -32.91 3.83 19.89
C MET A 913 -34.31 4.27 19.50
N GLU A 914 -34.82 5.29 20.18
CA GLU A 914 -35.97 6.08 19.73
C GLU A 914 -35.49 7.43 19.24
N VAL A 915 -35.68 7.71 17.94
CA VAL A 915 -35.13 8.88 17.25
C VAL A 915 -36.23 9.61 16.47
N ASP A 916 -36.27 10.93 16.66
CA ASP A 916 -37.07 11.87 15.87
C ASP A 916 -36.17 12.64 14.90
N ILE A 917 -36.11 12.16 13.66
CA ILE A 917 -35.26 12.72 12.60
C ILE A 917 -35.78 14.07 12.09
N ALA A 918 -37.03 14.45 12.36
CA ALA A 918 -37.52 15.79 11.99
C ALA A 918 -36.78 16.90 12.74
N ARG A 919 -36.20 16.59 13.90
CA ARG A 919 -35.52 17.57 14.76
C ARG A 919 -34.23 18.12 14.17
N VAL A 920 -33.60 17.40 13.23
CA VAL A 920 -32.38 17.89 12.58
C VAL A 920 -32.66 19.02 11.59
N GLY A 921 -33.93 19.36 11.36
CA GLY A 921 -34.34 20.54 10.59
C GLY A 921 -34.18 20.38 9.08
N ALA A 922 -34.00 19.16 8.59
CA ALA A 922 -33.96 18.87 7.16
C ALA A 922 -35.35 19.03 6.51
N GLU A 923 -35.35 19.37 5.22
CA GLU A 923 -36.56 19.64 4.43
C GLU A 923 -37.39 18.40 4.07
N SER A 924 -36.80 17.20 4.19
CA SER A 924 -37.46 15.92 3.94
C SER A 924 -36.86 14.83 4.84
N ASN A 925 -37.58 13.72 5.05
CA ASN A 925 -37.04 12.63 5.85
C ASN A 925 -35.88 11.92 5.13
N VAL A 926 -35.92 11.89 3.79
CA VAL A 926 -34.83 11.34 2.98
C VAL A 926 -33.54 12.14 3.18
N VAL A 927 -33.60 13.47 3.14
CA VAL A 927 -32.42 14.32 3.40
C VAL A 927 -31.97 14.16 4.85
N ALA A 928 -32.90 14.10 5.80
CA ALA A 928 -32.58 13.89 7.23
C ALA A 928 -31.79 12.60 7.46
N MET A 929 -32.18 11.51 6.81
CA MET A 929 -31.57 10.19 6.97
C MET A 929 -30.27 10.04 6.20
N PHE A 930 -30.25 10.48 4.93
CA PHE A 930 -29.26 10.00 3.95
C PHE A 930 -28.35 11.09 3.39
N SER A 931 -28.52 12.36 3.75
CA SER A 931 -27.49 13.35 3.41
C SER A 931 -26.19 12.98 4.11
N GLU A 932 -25.09 13.13 3.38
CA GLU A 932 -23.71 12.93 3.84
C GLU A 932 -23.06 14.28 4.17
N SER A 933 -23.85 15.25 4.63
CA SER A 933 -23.35 16.57 5.05
C SER A 933 -22.18 16.41 6.03
N ALA A 934 -21.10 17.14 5.78
CA ALA A 934 -19.84 17.04 6.50
C ALA A 934 -19.92 17.55 7.96
N SER A 935 -18.85 17.34 8.73
CA SER A 935 -18.68 17.88 10.09
C SER A 935 -19.78 17.47 11.09
N ARG A 936 -20.35 16.26 10.93
CA ARG A 936 -21.42 15.72 11.79
C ARG A 936 -21.02 14.49 12.61
N PHE A 937 -21.68 14.34 13.76
CA PHE A 937 -21.53 13.22 14.67
C PHE A 937 -22.87 12.79 15.28
N VAL A 938 -22.99 11.50 15.58
CA VAL A 938 -23.93 10.94 16.54
C VAL A 938 -23.22 10.82 17.89
N THR A 939 -23.81 11.37 18.95
CA THR A 939 -23.23 11.34 20.29
C THR A 939 -24.26 10.90 21.31
N THR A 940 -23.89 10.01 22.22
CA THR A 940 -24.73 9.67 23.38
C THR A 940 -24.17 10.27 24.67
N VAL A 941 -25.08 10.72 25.53
CA VAL A 941 -24.75 11.40 26.78
C VAL A 941 -25.60 10.84 27.91
N HIS A 942 -24.95 10.47 29.00
CA HIS A 942 -25.64 10.04 30.20
C HIS A 942 -26.58 11.14 30.74
N PRO A 943 -27.82 10.84 31.19
CA PRO A 943 -28.79 11.85 31.62
C PRO A 943 -28.26 12.85 32.65
N GLU A 944 -27.42 12.39 33.58
CA GLU A 944 -26.78 13.19 34.62
C GLU A 944 -25.73 14.19 34.09
N ARG A 945 -25.24 14.02 32.85
CA ARG A 945 -24.23 14.88 32.20
C ARG A 945 -24.80 15.81 31.14
N VAL A 946 -26.08 15.67 30.77
CA VAL A 946 -26.73 16.45 29.71
C VAL A 946 -26.49 17.95 29.85
N GLY A 947 -26.74 18.52 31.04
CA GLY A 947 -26.58 19.96 31.24
C GLY A 947 -25.14 20.44 31.10
N GLU A 948 -24.15 19.63 31.52
CA GLU A 948 -22.73 19.95 31.37
C GLU A 948 -22.29 19.84 29.89
N PHE A 949 -22.80 18.84 29.17
CA PHE A 949 -22.53 18.63 27.75
C PHE A 949 -23.09 19.76 26.88
N GLU A 950 -24.37 20.12 27.07
CA GLU A 950 -25.00 21.22 26.32
C GLU A 950 -24.30 22.55 26.59
N ALA A 951 -23.87 22.79 27.83
CA ALA A 951 -23.07 23.97 28.17
C ALA A 951 -21.68 23.94 27.49
N ALA A 952 -21.03 22.78 27.42
CA ALA A 952 -19.72 22.62 26.79
C ALA A 952 -19.75 22.88 25.28
N LEU A 953 -20.86 22.53 24.61
CA LEU A 953 -21.06 22.75 23.17
C LEU A 953 -21.87 24.01 22.84
N ALA A 954 -22.11 24.90 23.82
CA ALA A 954 -22.88 26.11 23.60
C ALA A 954 -22.35 26.92 22.40
N GLY A 955 -23.25 27.29 21.47
CA GLY A 955 -22.90 28.00 20.24
C GLY A 955 -22.50 27.11 19.05
N CYS A 956 -22.45 25.79 19.23
CA CYS A 956 -22.39 24.81 18.13
C CYS A 956 -23.79 24.28 17.81
N PRO A 957 -24.05 23.85 16.57
CA PRO A 957 -25.28 23.16 16.21
C PRO A 957 -25.33 21.79 16.90
N VAL A 958 -26.21 21.66 17.89
CA VAL A 958 -26.39 20.43 18.67
C VAL A 958 -27.88 20.20 18.86
N THR A 959 -28.36 19.03 18.44
CA THR A 959 -29.78 18.69 18.42
C THR A 959 -30.03 17.42 19.19
N LYS A 960 -30.88 17.48 20.22
CA LYS A 960 -31.39 16.28 20.91
C LYS A 960 -32.42 15.58 20.03
N VAL A 961 -32.04 14.45 19.44
CA VAL A 961 -32.90 13.69 18.52
C VAL A 961 -33.64 12.54 19.19
N GLY A 962 -33.15 12.04 20.33
CA GLY A 962 -33.70 10.79 20.84
C GLY A 962 -33.13 10.31 22.17
N ALA A 963 -33.34 9.02 22.44
CA ALA A 963 -32.79 8.30 23.57
C ALA A 963 -32.51 6.84 23.22
N VAL A 964 -31.50 6.25 23.86
CA VAL A 964 -31.21 4.81 23.83
C VAL A 964 -32.26 4.07 24.64
N ILE A 965 -32.77 2.95 24.15
CA ILE A 965 -33.82 2.15 24.80
C ILE A 965 -33.36 0.69 25.00
N ALA A 966 -33.98 0.00 25.95
CA ALA A 966 -33.61 -1.38 26.28
C ALA A 966 -34.12 -2.41 25.25
N GLU A 967 -35.20 -2.10 24.53
CA GLU A 967 -35.71 -2.94 23.46
C GLU A 967 -34.75 -2.88 22.27
N GLU A 968 -34.37 -4.03 21.68
CA GLU A 968 -33.45 -4.12 20.53
C GLU A 968 -34.14 -3.74 19.21
N VAL A 969 -34.76 -2.57 19.19
CA VAL A 969 -35.52 -2.05 18.05
C VAL A 969 -35.10 -0.60 17.79
N PHE A 970 -35.01 -0.25 16.51
CA PHE A 970 -34.77 1.10 16.03
C PHE A 970 -36.11 1.76 15.70
N HIS A 971 -36.56 2.68 16.56
CA HIS A 971 -37.80 3.45 16.38
C HIS A 971 -37.47 4.79 15.70
N LEU A 972 -38.02 4.99 14.51
CA LEU A 972 -37.86 6.21 13.74
C LEU A 972 -39.17 6.98 13.69
N SER A 973 -39.11 8.29 13.95
CA SER A 973 -40.20 9.22 13.72
C SER A 973 -39.70 10.44 12.95
N GLY A 974 -40.55 11.04 12.13
CA GLY A 974 -40.12 12.13 11.24
C GLY A 974 -41.24 13.07 10.82
N LEU A 975 -40.97 13.84 9.76
CA LEU A 975 -41.89 14.80 9.18
C LEU A 975 -43.20 14.13 8.74
N ASN A 976 -44.28 14.93 8.71
CA ASN A 976 -45.60 14.51 8.24
C ASN A 976 -46.20 13.29 9.01
N GLY A 977 -45.78 13.07 10.25
CA GLY A 977 -46.26 11.97 11.08
C GLY A 977 -45.67 10.61 10.70
N PHE A 978 -44.57 10.57 9.94
CA PHE A 978 -43.84 9.34 9.67
C PHE A 978 -43.43 8.68 10.99
N GLN A 979 -43.73 7.39 11.12
CA GLN A 979 -43.29 6.54 12.21
C GLN A 979 -43.07 5.12 11.69
N ASP A 980 -41.94 4.52 12.05
CA ASP A 980 -41.63 3.14 11.70
C ASP A 980 -40.72 2.50 12.74
N LYS A 981 -40.62 1.17 12.73
CA LYS A 981 -39.73 0.42 13.60
C LYS A 981 -39.16 -0.83 12.94
N VAL A 982 -37.91 -1.14 13.27
CA VAL A 982 -37.20 -2.31 12.73
C VAL A 982 -36.30 -2.94 13.80
N ALA A 983 -36.21 -4.27 13.81
CA ALA A 983 -35.31 -4.96 14.73
C ALA A 983 -33.84 -4.68 14.39
N LEU A 984 -33.00 -4.49 15.40
CA LEU A 984 -31.56 -4.24 15.17
C LEU A 984 -30.89 -5.39 14.42
N SER A 985 -31.34 -6.63 14.64
CA SER A 985 -30.85 -7.81 13.93
C SER A 985 -31.07 -7.75 12.41
N GLU A 986 -32.15 -7.11 11.96
CA GLU A 986 -32.43 -6.96 10.53
C GLU A 986 -31.47 -5.94 9.90
N LEU A 987 -31.23 -4.81 10.57
CA LEU A 987 -30.26 -3.79 10.12
C LEU A 987 -28.85 -4.36 10.09
N LYS A 988 -28.43 -5.03 11.17
CA LYS A 988 -27.12 -5.69 11.27
C LYS A 988 -26.94 -6.78 10.20
N THR A 989 -27.98 -7.57 9.92
CA THR A 989 -27.95 -8.57 8.85
C THR A 989 -27.84 -7.92 7.47
N ALA A 990 -28.58 -6.83 7.21
CA ALA A 990 -28.46 -6.09 5.95
C ALA A 990 -27.04 -5.56 5.73
N TRP A 991 -26.41 -5.07 6.81
CA TRP A 991 -25.04 -4.55 6.81
C TRP A 991 -23.97 -5.65 6.66
N GLN A 992 -24.10 -6.80 7.33
CA GLN A 992 -23.06 -7.86 7.29
C GLN A 992 -23.15 -8.77 6.06
N ARG A 993 -24.34 -8.97 5.49
CA ARG A 993 -24.55 -9.97 4.43
C ARG A 993 -23.73 -9.77 3.14
N PRO A 994 -23.53 -8.55 2.60
CA PRO A 994 -22.99 -8.39 1.24
C PRO A 994 -21.60 -9.00 1.02
N LEU A 995 -20.69 -8.86 1.99
CA LEU A 995 -19.31 -9.34 1.90
C LEU A 995 -18.98 -10.50 2.86
N ARG A 996 -20.00 -11.17 3.41
CA ARG A 996 -19.83 -12.38 4.21
C ARG A 996 -19.53 -13.58 3.31
N TRP A 997 -18.33 -13.57 2.73
CA TRP A 997 -17.81 -14.61 1.83
C TRP A 997 -17.18 -15.77 2.57
#